data_AF-A0A967BPK1-F1
#
_entry.id   AF-A0A967BPK1-F1
#
_cell.length_a   1.000
_cell.length_b   1.000
_cell.length_c   1.000
_cell.angle_alpha   90.00
_cell.angle_beta   90.00
_cell.angle_gamma   90.00
#
_symmetry.space_group_name_H-M   'P 1'
#
loop_
_entity.id
_entity.type
_entity.pdbx_description
1 polymer ?
#
loop_
_entity_poly.entity_id
_entity_poly.type
_entity_poly.pdbx_seq_one_letter_code
_entity_poly.pdbx_strand_id
1 'polypeptide(L)'
;MNNLRYSYIRKYLFIFSILFLFSGCDIVDTIIGSGKDDNTDTIINSTTVGTDGGVINADDLTLTIPAGAFSESVDINIYSSSVTDGSIDDLATKVYQIEGLPDQYSKPINVNIKHNGNISDQSYLVIQADSYISSLDSISASNIYFDAVINGDSITSQIPALNTGVAKVSSTNLDMSTTSLTGLFPFKIFGSSNKKNYITSNNHFKIIYNSTKDNLSDITDLGQYLEDAYTKIQDIGFDYSKRPSWPVKVYIEDLANNIYGYFKASHWGLNSDYLRFNRMHLSSQLELKTTAIHEFFHFIQYSYDPRITFNRAGYQSPQHWFNEACSVWSEGLVAGSSYISDVRGFNTLTKPFEGLQAGSVGDATYHGYGMSAFIKYIVNKYGQNVLVSIYEKILAGRHVVDAINNSINYNLFMDYTPFLEQYAQGQIYSDLMYDRLLAALKISTDTFKIETEADTLKIFSANYKELSAKLYLVRLDNQNFQDDASLNLSVDQDLCDISIFTYPKSGGTVTLLAKGQKSCVVSDLKGLVQQGKYLIVMVTNLNYISNNFSPSNLDINLKMEVKTNSISMVEVEFNIDHAHKYTNYNNTTDDYDTEFSDYFTSGAGTSNLSNNIYSTVFNNPPVLGKTIRGNMKTTFYPNTNTVNVYIDQYRYWNSWYYGDVEQHFVFSATIPFNKSYIDDFYEDSTDEYYISGENACGLVSFREDNDLGSEWIGGTQCGGGAYIKVKVHRR
;
A
#
# COMPACT_ATOMS: atom_id res chain seq x y z
N MET A 1 9.91 6.19 -45.43
CA MET A 1 9.37 4.89 -44.94
C MET A 1 9.22 4.80 -43.41
N ASN A 2 9.21 5.91 -42.64
CA ASN A 2 9.03 5.86 -41.18
C ASN A 2 7.71 6.45 -40.63
N ASN A 3 6.84 6.99 -41.49
CA ASN A 3 5.57 7.60 -41.06
C ASN A 3 4.31 6.76 -41.32
N LEU A 4 4.45 5.55 -41.88
CA LEU A 4 3.34 4.63 -42.15
C LEU A 4 3.16 3.53 -41.08
N ARG A 5 4.10 3.37 -40.13
CA ARG A 5 3.99 2.35 -39.05
C ARG A 5 3.24 2.83 -37.81
N TYR A 6 3.13 4.14 -37.56
CA TYR A 6 2.43 4.67 -36.38
C TYR A 6 0.90 4.78 -36.52
N SER A 7 0.37 4.79 -37.74
CA SER A 7 -1.09 4.89 -37.98
C SER A 7 -1.82 3.55 -37.82
N TYR A 8 -1.14 2.41 -37.97
CA TYR A 8 -1.77 1.09 -37.84
C TYR A 8 -1.88 0.65 -36.38
N ILE A 9 -0.91 0.97 -35.53
CA ILE A 9 -0.94 0.61 -34.11
C ILE A 9 -2.02 1.37 -33.33
N ARG A 10 -2.31 2.64 -33.68
CA ARG A 10 -3.42 3.40 -33.06
C ARG A 10 -4.81 2.88 -33.44
N LYS A 11 -5.00 2.29 -34.63
CA LYS A 11 -6.29 1.70 -35.01
C LYS A 11 -6.53 0.35 -34.31
N TYR A 12 -5.50 -0.45 -34.08
CA TYR A 12 -5.65 -1.70 -33.32
C TYR A 12 -5.82 -1.48 -31.82
N LEU A 13 -5.15 -0.48 -31.22
CA LEU A 13 -5.37 -0.12 -29.80
C LEU A 13 -6.76 0.50 -29.55
N PHE A 14 -7.33 1.22 -30.52
CA PHE A 14 -8.68 1.79 -30.38
C PHE A 14 -9.79 0.75 -30.61
N ILE A 15 -9.56 -0.25 -31.47
CA ILE A 15 -10.48 -1.38 -31.66
C ILE A 15 -10.42 -2.38 -30.50
N PHE A 16 -9.25 -2.57 -29.86
CA PHE A 16 -9.14 -3.37 -28.62
C PHE A 16 -9.81 -2.70 -27.41
N SER A 17 -9.91 -1.37 -27.40
CA SER A 17 -10.56 -0.62 -26.31
C SER A 17 -12.09 -0.59 -26.42
N ILE A 18 -12.64 -0.78 -27.63
CA ILE A 18 -14.09 -0.72 -27.89
C ILE A 18 -14.75 -2.11 -27.74
N LEU A 19 -13.99 -3.20 -27.79
CA LEU A 19 -14.48 -4.56 -27.55
C LEU A 19 -14.69 -4.91 -26.06
N PHE A 20 -14.33 -4.02 -25.12
CA PHE A 20 -14.50 -4.22 -23.67
C PHE A 20 -15.44 -3.21 -22.99
N LEU A 21 -16.17 -2.37 -23.76
CA LEU A 21 -17.00 -1.29 -23.20
C LEU A 21 -18.52 -1.50 -23.31
N PHE A 22 -18.99 -2.71 -23.65
CA PHE A 22 -20.42 -3.04 -23.59
C PHE A 22 -20.66 -4.44 -23.06
N SER A 23 -20.51 -4.62 -21.75
CA SER A 23 -21.13 -5.71 -20.99
C SER A 23 -21.71 -5.18 -19.67
N GLY A 24 -22.42 -4.06 -19.78
CA GLY A 24 -23.42 -3.65 -18.79
C GLY A 24 -24.80 -3.98 -19.36
N CYS A 25 -25.24 -5.23 -19.22
CA CYS A 25 -26.61 -5.63 -19.50
C CYS A 25 -26.98 -6.84 -18.64
N ASP A 26 -27.97 -6.63 -17.76
CA ASP A 26 -28.81 -7.57 -17.03
C ASP A 26 -28.20 -8.94 -16.66
N ILE A 27 -27.64 -8.98 -15.46
CA ILE A 27 -27.08 -10.15 -14.76
C ILE A 27 -28.11 -11.27 -14.53
N VAL A 28 -29.41 -11.06 -14.75
CA VAL A 28 -30.43 -12.07 -14.44
C VAL A 28 -30.63 -13.09 -15.58
N ASP A 29 -30.38 -12.73 -16.85
CA ASP A 29 -30.65 -13.62 -18.00
C ASP A 29 -29.44 -14.45 -18.46
N THR A 30 -28.23 -14.12 -18.02
CA THR A 30 -27.00 -14.91 -18.29
C THR A 30 -26.77 -16.01 -17.24
N ILE A 31 -27.48 -15.97 -16.11
CA ILE A 31 -27.26 -16.86 -14.94
C ILE A 31 -28.10 -18.14 -15.01
N ILE A 32 -29.23 -18.13 -15.72
CA ILE A 32 -29.87 -19.36 -16.17
C ILE A 32 -29.15 -19.70 -17.46
N GLY A 33 -28.56 -20.89 -17.60
CA GLY A 33 -27.97 -21.36 -18.85
C GLY A 33 -28.94 -21.15 -20.03
N SER A 34 -28.84 -19.99 -20.66
CA SER A 34 -29.49 -19.63 -21.91
C SER A 34 -28.44 -19.48 -23.00
N GLY A 35 -27.34 -20.22 -22.85
CA GLY A 35 -26.82 -21.01 -23.95
C GLY A 35 -27.93 -21.95 -24.45
N LYS A 36 -28.92 -21.39 -25.13
CA LYS A 36 -29.47 -22.03 -26.32
C LYS A 36 -28.30 -22.08 -27.32
N ASP A 37 -27.34 -22.96 -27.05
CA ASP A 37 -26.80 -23.73 -28.14
C ASP A 37 -28.00 -24.41 -28.79
N ASP A 38 -27.98 -24.51 -30.11
CA ASP A 38 -28.99 -25.21 -30.91
C ASP A 38 -29.05 -26.68 -30.47
N ASN A 39 -29.69 -26.95 -29.33
CA ASN A 39 -29.51 -28.18 -28.58
C ASN A 39 -30.19 -29.31 -29.36
N THR A 40 -29.37 -30.05 -30.11
CA THR A 40 -29.76 -31.27 -30.81
C THR A 40 -29.97 -32.44 -29.84
N ASP A 41 -29.81 -32.21 -28.54
CA ASP A 41 -29.96 -33.19 -27.47
C ASP A 41 -31.42 -33.64 -27.36
N THR A 42 -31.65 -34.91 -27.66
CA THR A 42 -32.97 -35.54 -27.54
C THR A 42 -33.16 -36.18 -26.17
N ILE A 43 -34.28 -35.88 -25.51
CA ILE A 43 -34.71 -36.61 -24.31
C ILE A 43 -34.89 -38.08 -24.69
N ILE A 44 -34.10 -38.95 -24.06
CA ILE A 44 -34.17 -40.41 -24.24
C ILE A 44 -34.86 -41.10 -23.05
N ASN A 45 -34.93 -40.44 -21.89
CA ASN A 45 -35.71 -40.91 -20.75
C ASN A 45 -36.14 -39.73 -19.85
N SER A 46 -37.35 -39.80 -19.30
CA SER A 46 -37.84 -38.92 -18.23
C SER A 46 -38.56 -39.77 -17.20
N THR A 47 -38.10 -39.75 -15.95
CA THR A 47 -38.62 -40.60 -14.87
C THR A 47 -38.66 -39.83 -13.54
N THR A 48 -39.79 -39.89 -12.83
CA THR A 48 -39.89 -39.43 -11.44
C THR A 48 -39.34 -40.49 -10.48
N VAL A 49 -38.39 -40.11 -9.63
CA VAL A 49 -37.80 -41.00 -8.62
C VAL A 49 -38.12 -40.49 -7.22
N GLY A 50 -38.76 -41.34 -6.42
CA GLY A 50 -39.13 -41.06 -5.03
C GLY A 50 -38.11 -41.54 -4.00
N THR A 51 -38.52 -41.51 -2.73
CA THR A 51 -37.70 -41.95 -1.58
C THR A 51 -37.35 -43.43 -1.63
N ASP A 52 -38.10 -44.26 -2.35
CA ASP A 52 -37.82 -45.69 -2.50
C ASP A 52 -36.62 -45.97 -3.44
N GLY A 53 -36.10 -44.93 -4.09
CA GLY A 53 -35.05 -45.06 -5.11
C GLY A 53 -35.60 -45.66 -6.41
N GLY A 54 -34.70 -46.18 -7.25
CA GLY A 54 -35.09 -46.77 -8.53
C GLY A 54 -33.92 -47.01 -9.48
N VAL A 55 -34.24 -47.60 -10.63
CA VAL A 55 -33.29 -47.81 -11.73
C VAL A 55 -33.83 -47.08 -12.95
N ILE A 56 -33.03 -46.19 -13.54
CA ILE A 56 -33.33 -45.50 -14.79
C ILE A 56 -32.45 -46.11 -15.87
N ASN A 57 -33.07 -46.64 -16.92
CA ASN A 57 -32.38 -47.18 -18.10
C ASN A 57 -32.61 -46.24 -19.28
N ALA A 58 -31.53 -45.77 -19.90
CA ALA A 58 -31.56 -44.84 -21.02
C ALA A 58 -30.48 -45.23 -22.03
N ASP A 59 -30.86 -45.93 -23.10
CA ASP A 59 -29.95 -46.54 -24.07
C ASP A 59 -28.86 -47.40 -23.41
N ASP A 60 -27.60 -46.95 -23.49
CA ASP A 60 -26.43 -47.64 -22.95
C ASP A 60 -26.07 -47.16 -21.53
N LEU A 61 -26.86 -46.23 -20.96
CA LEU A 61 -26.72 -45.72 -19.60
C LEU A 61 -27.73 -46.39 -18.66
N THR A 62 -27.25 -46.82 -17.50
CA THR A 62 -28.06 -47.23 -16.36
C THR A 62 -27.67 -46.42 -15.12
N LEU A 63 -28.64 -45.72 -14.54
CA LEU A 63 -28.51 -45.07 -13.23
C LEU A 63 -29.27 -45.89 -12.19
N THR A 64 -28.62 -46.21 -11.07
CA THR A 64 -29.27 -46.88 -9.94
C THR A 64 -29.20 -45.98 -8.71
N ILE A 65 -30.37 -45.50 -8.30
CA ILE A 65 -30.57 -44.60 -7.16
C ILE A 65 -31.00 -45.46 -5.97
N PRO A 66 -30.18 -45.56 -4.90
CA PRO A 66 -30.54 -46.37 -3.74
C PRO A 66 -31.77 -45.85 -3.00
N ALA A 67 -32.54 -46.76 -2.40
CA ALA A 67 -33.62 -46.38 -1.47
C ALA A 67 -33.10 -45.45 -0.37
N GLY A 68 -33.83 -44.35 -0.12
CA GLY A 68 -33.50 -43.30 0.84
C GLY A 68 -32.40 -42.34 0.38
N ALA A 69 -31.93 -42.41 -0.86
CA ALA A 69 -30.99 -41.42 -1.39
C ALA A 69 -31.60 -40.02 -1.46
N PHE A 70 -32.87 -39.93 -1.90
CA PHE A 70 -33.63 -38.68 -2.01
C PHE A 70 -34.62 -38.54 -0.85
N SER A 71 -34.85 -37.30 -0.41
CA SER A 71 -35.81 -36.96 0.64
C SER A 71 -37.24 -36.73 0.12
N GLU A 72 -37.39 -36.52 -1.18
CA GLU A 72 -38.66 -36.28 -1.87
C GLU A 72 -38.62 -36.85 -3.30
N SER A 73 -39.75 -36.77 -4.00
CA SER A 73 -39.82 -37.19 -5.40
C SER A 73 -39.30 -36.11 -6.31
N VAL A 74 -38.43 -36.49 -7.25
CA VAL A 74 -37.81 -35.57 -8.23
C VAL A 74 -37.93 -36.13 -9.64
N ASP A 75 -38.15 -35.25 -10.60
CA ASP A 75 -38.17 -35.62 -12.02
C ASP A 75 -36.74 -35.59 -12.56
N ILE A 76 -36.27 -36.73 -13.10
CA ILE A 76 -34.95 -36.85 -13.70
C ILE A 76 -35.12 -37.02 -15.21
N ASN A 77 -34.48 -36.13 -15.98
CA ASN A 77 -34.44 -36.19 -17.43
C ASN A 77 -33.04 -36.60 -17.89
N ILE A 78 -32.97 -37.50 -18.87
CA ILE A 78 -31.74 -37.94 -19.51
C ILE A 78 -31.83 -37.66 -21.00
N TYR A 79 -30.82 -36.97 -21.51
CA TYR A 79 -30.67 -36.65 -22.92
C TYR A 79 -29.48 -37.41 -23.49
N SER A 80 -29.59 -37.91 -24.71
CA SER A 80 -28.42 -38.34 -25.47
C SER A 80 -27.79 -37.11 -26.08
N SER A 81 -26.48 -36.93 -25.87
CA SER A 81 -25.72 -35.84 -26.46
C SER A 81 -24.62 -36.39 -27.35
N SER A 82 -24.42 -35.75 -28.51
CA SER A 82 -23.34 -36.09 -29.45
C SER A 82 -22.07 -35.27 -29.23
N VAL A 83 -22.08 -34.31 -28.30
CA VAL A 83 -21.01 -33.33 -28.12
C VAL A 83 -20.64 -33.16 -26.66
N THR A 84 -19.34 -33.30 -26.38
CA THR A 84 -18.71 -32.79 -25.16
C THR A 84 -18.40 -31.32 -25.35
N ASP A 85 -18.37 -30.56 -24.25
CA ASP A 85 -17.90 -29.19 -24.31
C ASP A 85 -16.36 -29.24 -24.41
N GLY A 86 -15.84 -28.91 -25.59
CA GLY A 86 -14.42 -29.07 -25.95
C GLY A 86 -14.05 -30.47 -26.49
N SER A 87 -12.80 -30.59 -26.96
CA SER A 87 -12.25 -31.86 -27.46
C SER A 87 -11.84 -32.76 -26.29
N ILE A 88 -12.38 -33.98 -26.25
CA ILE A 88 -12.01 -35.01 -25.28
C ILE A 88 -11.43 -36.19 -26.04
N ASP A 89 -10.11 -36.26 -26.10
CA ASP A 89 -9.35 -37.22 -26.91
C ASP A 89 -9.48 -38.69 -26.42
N ASP A 90 -10.05 -38.88 -25.24
CA ASP A 90 -10.05 -40.14 -24.49
C ASP A 90 -11.45 -40.67 -24.16
N LEU A 91 -12.47 -40.16 -24.86
CA LEU A 91 -13.86 -40.60 -24.76
C LEU A 91 -14.01 -42.09 -25.12
N ALA A 92 -14.57 -42.88 -24.20
CA ALA A 92 -14.76 -44.34 -24.34
C ALA A 92 -16.23 -44.77 -24.50
N THR A 93 -17.18 -43.87 -24.23
CA THR A 93 -18.63 -44.15 -24.26
C THR A 93 -19.38 -43.06 -25.01
N LYS A 94 -20.70 -43.23 -25.17
CA LYS A 94 -21.61 -42.12 -25.49
C LYS A 94 -21.67 -41.10 -24.34
N VAL A 95 -22.12 -39.90 -24.66
CA VAL A 95 -22.31 -38.79 -23.71
C VAL A 95 -23.79 -38.63 -23.39
N TYR A 96 -24.10 -38.41 -22.11
CA TYR A 96 -25.46 -38.21 -21.63
C TYR A 96 -25.55 -36.96 -20.79
N GLN A 97 -26.54 -36.11 -21.02
CA GLN A 97 -26.87 -35.01 -20.12
C GLN A 97 -27.94 -35.45 -19.12
N ILE A 98 -27.74 -35.14 -17.85
CA ILE A 98 -28.67 -35.43 -16.76
C ILE A 98 -29.18 -34.09 -16.20
N GLU A 99 -30.49 -34.01 -16.03
CA GLU A 99 -31.18 -32.88 -15.39
C GLU A 99 -32.10 -33.37 -14.27
N GLY A 100 -32.33 -32.51 -13.27
CA GLY A 100 -33.30 -32.76 -12.21
C GLY A 100 -32.77 -33.58 -11.02
N LEU A 101 -31.46 -33.82 -10.94
CA LEU A 101 -30.87 -34.36 -9.72
C LEU A 101 -30.95 -33.33 -8.57
N PRO A 102 -31.35 -33.73 -7.36
CA PRO A 102 -31.49 -32.81 -6.26
C PRO A 102 -30.12 -32.26 -5.83
N ASP A 103 -30.11 -31.02 -5.36
CA ASP A 103 -28.94 -30.34 -4.81
C ASP A 103 -28.45 -30.94 -3.48
N GLN A 104 -29.20 -31.90 -2.93
CA GLN A 104 -28.86 -32.68 -1.74
C GLN A 104 -29.36 -34.12 -1.91
N TYR A 105 -28.47 -35.09 -1.71
CA TYR A 105 -28.81 -36.51 -1.61
C TYR A 105 -27.82 -37.25 -0.73
N SER A 106 -28.31 -38.28 -0.03
CA SER A 106 -27.61 -38.88 1.12
C SER A 106 -26.79 -40.14 0.79
N LYS A 107 -26.97 -40.72 -0.40
CA LYS A 107 -26.33 -41.97 -0.80
C LYS A 107 -25.76 -41.87 -2.22
N PRO A 108 -24.60 -42.49 -2.51
CA PRO A 108 -24.04 -42.49 -3.86
C PRO A 108 -24.98 -43.08 -4.91
N ILE A 109 -24.98 -42.53 -6.12
CA ILE A 109 -25.74 -43.01 -7.27
C ILE A 109 -24.82 -43.89 -8.11
N ASN A 110 -25.21 -45.13 -8.37
CA ASN A 110 -24.41 -45.99 -9.25
C ASN A 110 -24.68 -45.66 -10.71
N VAL A 111 -23.61 -45.61 -11.49
CA VAL A 111 -23.63 -45.30 -12.92
C VAL A 111 -22.97 -46.45 -13.65
N ASN A 112 -23.64 -46.96 -14.68
CA ASN A 112 -23.09 -47.94 -15.59
C ASN A 112 -23.34 -47.43 -17.02
N ILE A 113 -22.26 -47.35 -17.82
CA ILE A 113 -22.32 -46.90 -19.22
C ILE A 113 -21.60 -47.92 -20.08
N LYS A 114 -22.25 -48.42 -21.15
CA LYS A 114 -21.54 -49.29 -22.10
C LYS A 114 -20.45 -48.54 -22.84
N HIS A 115 -19.30 -49.18 -22.98
CA HIS A 115 -18.18 -48.71 -23.79
C HIS A 115 -18.08 -49.52 -25.08
N ASN A 116 -17.45 -48.92 -26.09
CA ASN A 116 -17.19 -49.58 -27.36
C ASN A 116 -15.67 -49.80 -27.50
N GLY A 117 -15.25 -51.05 -27.60
CA GLY A 117 -13.86 -51.43 -27.84
C GLY A 117 -13.16 -52.06 -26.64
N ASN A 118 -11.84 -52.24 -26.74
CA ASN A 118 -11.03 -52.78 -25.66
C ASN A 118 -10.37 -51.66 -24.88
N ILE A 119 -10.70 -51.52 -23.60
CA ILE A 119 -10.02 -50.59 -22.70
C ILE A 119 -8.94 -51.35 -21.93
N SER A 120 -7.67 -51.00 -22.16
CA SER A 120 -6.51 -51.64 -21.52
C SER A 120 -5.91 -50.87 -20.35
N ASP A 121 -6.20 -49.57 -20.26
CA ASP A 121 -5.73 -48.66 -19.20
C ASP A 121 -6.84 -48.39 -18.17
N GLN A 122 -6.56 -47.49 -17.21
CA GLN A 122 -7.57 -47.11 -16.21
C GLN A 122 -8.74 -46.38 -16.87
N SER A 123 -9.93 -46.64 -16.35
CA SER A 123 -11.18 -46.03 -16.79
C SER A 123 -11.73 -45.10 -15.73
N TYR A 124 -12.41 -44.05 -16.20
CA TYR A 124 -13.02 -43.06 -15.34
C TYR A 124 -14.44 -42.77 -15.80
N LEU A 125 -15.35 -42.54 -14.85
CA LEU A 125 -16.58 -41.81 -15.11
C LEU A 125 -16.25 -40.32 -15.04
N VAL A 126 -16.53 -39.59 -16.10
CA VAL A 126 -16.36 -38.15 -16.15
C VAL A 126 -17.70 -37.48 -15.95
N ILE A 127 -17.73 -36.50 -15.05
CA ILE A 127 -18.82 -35.54 -14.93
C ILE A 127 -18.32 -34.22 -15.49
N GLN A 128 -19.00 -33.72 -16.53
CA GLN A 128 -18.75 -32.42 -17.14
C GLN A 128 -19.84 -31.44 -16.73
N ALA A 129 -19.41 -30.32 -16.14
CA ALA A 129 -20.27 -29.33 -15.53
C ALA A 129 -19.63 -27.93 -15.60
N ASP A 130 -20.41 -26.86 -15.73
CA ASP A 130 -19.88 -25.51 -15.61
C ASP A 130 -19.51 -25.19 -14.16
N SER A 131 -18.32 -24.60 -13.97
CA SER A 131 -17.93 -24.04 -12.67
C SER A 131 -16.94 -22.89 -12.83
N TYR A 132 -16.88 -22.05 -11.80
CA TYR A 132 -16.02 -20.89 -11.73
C TYR A 132 -14.56 -21.31 -11.47
N ILE A 133 -13.64 -20.72 -12.23
CA ILE A 133 -12.19 -20.93 -12.12
C ILE A 133 -11.59 -19.67 -11.51
N SER A 134 -11.09 -19.75 -10.27
CA SER A 134 -10.66 -18.59 -9.49
C SER A 134 -9.52 -17.81 -10.15
N SER A 135 -8.48 -18.51 -10.59
CA SER A 135 -7.30 -17.88 -11.21
C SER A 135 -7.58 -17.27 -12.58
N LEU A 136 -8.67 -17.67 -13.25
CA LEU A 136 -9.07 -17.14 -14.56
C LEU A 136 -10.27 -16.19 -14.49
N ASP A 137 -10.83 -15.97 -13.30
CA ASP A 137 -12.03 -15.16 -13.06
C ASP A 137 -13.15 -15.38 -14.09
N SER A 138 -13.47 -16.65 -14.37
CA SER A 138 -14.41 -17.04 -15.43
C SER A 138 -15.12 -18.37 -15.16
N ILE A 139 -16.28 -18.56 -15.81
CA ILE A 139 -17.05 -19.82 -15.80
C ILE A 139 -16.67 -20.62 -17.05
N SER A 140 -16.40 -21.91 -16.89
CA SER A 140 -16.07 -22.81 -17.99
C SER A 140 -16.40 -24.26 -17.66
N ALA A 141 -16.69 -25.07 -18.69
CA ALA A 141 -16.93 -26.50 -18.58
C ALA A 141 -15.77 -27.21 -17.85
N SER A 142 -16.14 -28.18 -17.01
CA SER A 142 -15.25 -28.75 -16.00
C SER A 142 -15.42 -30.24 -15.93
N ASN A 143 -14.35 -30.98 -16.14
CA ASN A 143 -14.35 -32.43 -16.11
C ASN A 143 -13.82 -32.91 -14.75
N ILE A 144 -14.63 -33.70 -14.06
CA ILE A 144 -14.29 -34.40 -12.81
C ILE A 144 -14.25 -35.89 -13.10
N TYR A 145 -13.16 -36.55 -12.75
CA TYR A 145 -12.95 -37.96 -13.05
C TYR A 145 -13.15 -38.80 -11.79
N PHE A 146 -14.10 -39.71 -11.79
CA PHE A 146 -14.33 -40.71 -10.75
C PHE A 146 -13.78 -42.05 -11.19
N ASP A 147 -13.09 -42.75 -10.28
CA ASP A 147 -12.55 -44.07 -10.58
C ASP A 147 -13.66 -45.01 -11.03
N ALA A 148 -13.42 -45.73 -12.12
CA ALA A 148 -14.38 -46.67 -12.67
C ALA A 148 -13.78 -48.05 -12.87
N VAL A 149 -14.64 -49.06 -12.78
CA VAL A 149 -14.29 -50.46 -13.03
C VAL A 149 -14.94 -50.89 -14.33
N ILE A 150 -14.17 -51.58 -15.17
CA ILE A 150 -14.70 -52.23 -16.35
C ILE A 150 -15.34 -53.55 -15.91
N ASN A 151 -16.63 -53.70 -16.17
CA ASN A 151 -17.36 -54.94 -15.95
C ASN A 151 -18.00 -55.37 -17.28
N GLY A 152 -17.37 -56.31 -17.97
CA GLY A 152 -17.77 -56.72 -19.32
C GLY A 152 -17.67 -55.56 -20.32
N ASP A 153 -18.79 -55.24 -20.96
CA ASP A 153 -18.93 -54.17 -21.95
C ASP A 153 -19.22 -52.80 -21.31
N SER A 154 -19.12 -52.68 -19.98
CA SER A 154 -19.60 -51.51 -19.24
C SER A 154 -18.55 -50.89 -18.33
N ILE A 155 -18.49 -49.56 -18.30
CA ILE A 155 -17.77 -48.77 -17.31
C ILE A 155 -18.74 -48.49 -16.15
N THR A 156 -18.39 -48.96 -14.95
CA THR A 156 -19.20 -48.80 -13.74
C THR A 156 -18.49 -47.90 -12.74
N SER A 157 -19.19 -46.90 -12.20
CA SER A 157 -18.69 -46.00 -11.16
C SER A 157 -19.84 -45.49 -10.29
N GLN A 158 -19.54 -44.58 -9.36
CA GLN A 158 -20.51 -43.95 -8.48
C GLN A 158 -20.35 -42.43 -8.50
N ILE A 159 -21.48 -41.72 -8.58
CA ILE A 159 -21.54 -40.31 -8.24
C ILE A 159 -21.66 -40.25 -6.70
N PRO A 160 -20.70 -39.67 -5.98
CA PRO A 160 -20.70 -39.67 -4.53
C PRO A 160 -21.88 -38.86 -3.97
N ALA A 161 -22.30 -39.18 -2.74
CA ALA A 161 -23.22 -38.30 -2.00
C ALA A 161 -22.60 -36.92 -1.77
N LEU A 162 -23.43 -35.89 -1.71
CA LEU A 162 -22.96 -34.53 -1.46
C LEU A 162 -22.61 -34.38 0.03
N ASN A 163 -21.33 -34.22 0.33
CA ASN A 163 -20.91 -33.95 1.71
C ASN A 163 -21.24 -32.49 2.07
N THR A 164 -22.22 -32.29 2.95
CA THR A 164 -22.52 -31.00 3.57
C THR A 164 -21.47 -30.67 4.64
N GLY A 165 -20.25 -30.36 4.20
CA GLY A 165 -19.10 -30.16 5.09
C GLY A 165 -19.06 -28.81 5.82
N VAL A 166 -20.00 -27.89 5.58
CA VAL A 166 -20.02 -26.59 6.26
C VAL A 166 -21.44 -26.30 6.74
N ALA A 167 -21.61 -26.10 8.04
CA ALA A 167 -22.87 -25.71 8.64
C ALA A 167 -23.37 -24.42 7.99
N LYS A 168 -24.67 -24.34 7.66
CA LYS A 168 -25.36 -23.11 7.26
C LYS A 168 -25.11 -22.06 8.37
N VAL A 169 -24.19 -21.13 8.16
CA VAL A 169 -24.11 -19.96 9.04
C VAL A 169 -25.37 -19.14 8.74
N SER A 170 -26.18 -18.92 9.78
CA SER A 170 -27.36 -18.07 9.74
C SER A 170 -27.03 -16.74 9.06
N SER A 171 -27.60 -16.52 7.88
CA SER A 171 -27.35 -15.40 6.97
C SER A 171 -27.93 -14.08 7.46
N THR A 172 -27.82 -13.77 8.75
CA THR A 172 -28.39 -12.52 9.28
C THR A 172 -27.57 -11.29 8.91
N ASN A 173 -26.35 -11.43 8.35
CA ASN A 173 -25.48 -10.30 7.96
C ASN A 173 -24.77 -10.49 6.60
N LEU A 174 -25.09 -11.53 5.83
CA LEU A 174 -24.54 -11.72 4.49
C LEU A 174 -25.63 -11.36 3.49
N ASP A 175 -25.59 -10.15 2.95
CA ASP A 175 -26.38 -9.73 1.79
C ASP A 175 -25.78 -10.37 0.52
N MET A 176 -25.72 -11.71 0.52
CA MET A 176 -25.52 -12.50 -0.69
C MET A 176 -26.91 -12.90 -1.14
N SER A 177 -27.35 -12.38 -2.28
CA SER A 177 -28.62 -12.72 -2.93
C SER A 177 -28.91 -14.22 -2.81
N THR A 178 -29.83 -14.57 -1.92
CA THR A 178 -30.27 -15.92 -1.60
C THR A 178 -31.26 -16.42 -2.64
N THR A 179 -30.90 -16.38 -3.93
CA THR A 179 -31.53 -17.28 -4.89
C THR A 179 -31.03 -18.67 -4.58
N SER A 180 -31.70 -19.36 -3.64
CA SER A 180 -31.58 -20.80 -3.48
C SER A 180 -32.09 -21.44 -4.77
N LEU A 181 -31.18 -21.68 -5.71
CA LEU A 181 -31.46 -22.54 -6.84
C LEU A 181 -31.70 -23.94 -6.27
N THR A 182 -32.95 -24.41 -6.37
CA THR A 182 -33.33 -25.77 -5.99
C THR A 182 -32.93 -26.71 -7.11
N GLY A 183 -32.05 -27.67 -6.83
CA GLY A 183 -31.57 -28.68 -7.80
C GLY A 183 -30.16 -28.43 -8.33
N LEU A 184 -29.44 -29.51 -8.66
CA LEU A 184 -28.20 -29.41 -9.44
C LEU A 184 -28.53 -28.93 -10.86
N PHE A 185 -27.67 -28.07 -11.40
CA PHE A 185 -27.73 -27.66 -12.81
C PHE A 185 -27.48 -28.89 -13.73
N PRO A 186 -27.91 -28.82 -15.01
CA PRO A 186 -27.65 -29.87 -15.98
C PRO A 186 -26.15 -30.22 -16.05
N PHE A 187 -25.81 -31.50 -16.07
CA PHE A 187 -24.43 -31.93 -16.24
C PHE A 187 -24.34 -33.12 -17.20
N LYS A 188 -23.21 -33.23 -17.88
CA LYS A 188 -22.92 -34.33 -18.80
C LYS A 188 -22.14 -35.43 -18.10
N ILE A 189 -22.40 -36.68 -18.45
CA ILE A 189 -21.63 -37.85 -18.02
C ILE A 189 -21.18 -38.70 -19.19
N PHE A 190 -19.97 -39.24 -19.08
CA PHE A 190 -19.38 -40.16 -20.05
C PHE A 190 -18.22 -40.93 -19.44
N GLY A 191 -17.83 -42.04 -20.06
CA GLY A 191 -16.64 -42.79 -19.71
C GLY A 191 -15.40 -42.31 -20.46
N SER A 192 -14.28 -42.26 -19.76
CA SER A 192 -12.94 -41.95 -20.28
C SER A 192 -12.00 -43.13 -20.07
N SER A 193 -11.05 -43.33 -20.99
CA SER A 193 -10.05 -44.40 -20.97
C SER A 193 -8.64 -43.87 -21.28
N ASN A 194 -7.64 -44.75 -21.48
CA ASN A 194 -6.27 -44.37 -21.90
C ASN A 194 -5.53 -43.40 -20.97
N LYS A 195 -5.94 -43.35 -19.70
CA LYS A 195 -5.25 -42.59 -18.67
C LYS A 195 -4.54 -43.52 -17.72
N LYS A 196 -3.42 -43.03 -17.18
CA LYS A 196 -2.73 -43.65 -16.03
C LYS A 196 -2.81 -42.71 -14.85
N ASN A 197 -2.52 -43.25 -13.67
CA ASN A 197 -2.31 -42.44 -12.50
C ASN A 197 -0.96 -42.71 -11.84
N TYR A 198 -0.43 -41.67 -11.23
CA TYR A 198 0.68 -41.68 -10.31
C TYR A 198 0.19 -41.16 -8.96
N ILE A 199 0.42 -41.93 -7.91
CA ILE A 199 0.11 -41.53 -6.53
C ILE A 199 1.43 -41.14 -5.88
N THR A 200 1.48 -39.97 -5.26
CA THR A 200 2.67 -39.48 -4.57
C THR A 200 3.01 -40.37 -3.37
N SER A 201 4.28 -40.36 -2.95
CA SER A 201 4.80 -41.23 -1.88
C SER A 201 4.05 -41.08 -0.55
N ASN A 202 3.53 -39.89 -0.25
CA ASN A 202 2.74 -39.63 0.98
C ASN A 202 1.23 -39.80 0.78
N ASN A 203 0.78 -40.23 -0.40
CA ASN A 203 -0.62 -40.46 -0.73
C ASN A 203 -1.52 -39.21 -0.58
N HIS A 204 -0.95 -37.99 -0.72
CA HIS A 204 -1.72 -36.75 -0.73
C HIS A 204 -2.24 -36.39 -2.12
N PHE A 205 -1.58 -36.83 -3.20
CA PHE A 205 -1.96 -36.48 -4.57
C PHE A 205 -2.05 -37.71 -5.47
N LYS A 206 -3.06 -37.70 -6.34
CA LYS A 206 -3.26 -38.67 -7.42
C LYS A 206 -3.28 -37.91 -8.74
N ILE A 207 -2.18 -37.98 -9.46
CA ILE A 207 -1.99 -37.32 -10.75
C ILE A 207 -2.48 -38.25 -11.85
N ILE A 208 -3.44 -37.78 -12.63
CA ILE A 208 -4.07 -38.50 -13.74
C ILE A 208 -3.59 -37.85 -15.04
N TYR A 209 -2.94 -38.66 -15.88
CA TYR A 209 -2.21 -38.20 -17.06
C TYR A 209 -2.35 -39.18 -18.23
N ASN A 210 -2.06 -38.70 -19.45
CA ASN A 210 -2.08 -39.52 -20.65
C ASN A 210 -0.68 -40.08 -20.91
N SER A 211 -0.49 -41.37 -20.65
CA SER A 211 0.85 -41.99 -20.73
C SER A 211 1.47 -42.06 -22.14
N THR A 212 0.70 -41.75 -23.18
CA THR A 212 1.22 -41.62 -24.56
C THR A 212 1.70 -40.22 -24.90
N LYS A 213 1.25 -39.20 -24.15
CA LYS A 213 1.58 -37.79 -24.37
C LYS A 213 2.52 -37.22 -23.30
N ASP A 214 2.45 -37.75 -22.09
CA ASP A 214 3.08 -37.19 -20.90
C ASP A 214 4.28 -38.03 -20.46
N ASN A 215 5.40 -37.37 -20.14
CA ASN A 215 6.60 -38.01 -19.63
C ASN A 215 6.47 -38.27 -18.13
N LEU A 216 6.71 -39.52 -17.70
CA LEU A 216 6.60 -39.92 -16.31
C LEU A 216 7.54 -39.12 -15.37
N SER A 217 8.73 -38.71 -15.83
CA SER A 217 9.62 -37.90 -14.98
C SER A 217 8.99 -36.57 -14.59
N ASP A 218 8.33 -35.90 -15.53
CA ASP A 218 7.73 -34.59 -15.30
C ASP A 218 6.49 -34.71 -14.40
N ILE A 219 5.76 -35.83 -14.53
CA ILE A 219 4.66 -36.20 -13.61
C ILE A 219 5.19 -36.42 -12.19
N THR A 220 6.31 -37.12 -12.02
CA THR A 220 6.89 -37.35 -10.71
C THR A 220 7.45 -36.06 -10.10
N ASP A 221 8.03 -35.18 -10.91
CA ASP A 221 8.52 -33.87 -10.46
C ASP A 221 7.36 -32.98 -9.98
N LEU A 222 6.26 -32.90 -10.73
CA LEU A 222 5.03 -32.22 -10.29
C LEU A 222 4.52 -32.81 -8.97
N GLY A 223 4.51 -34.13 -8.84
CA GLY A 223 4.12 -34.80 -7.60
C GLY A 223 4.97 -34.38 -6.42
N GLN A 224 6.28 -34.26 -6.59
CA GLN A 224 7.18 -33.77 -5.54
C GLN A 224 6.92 -32.30 -5.20
N TYR A 225 6.70 -31.43 -6.19
CA TYR A 225 6.38 -30.02 -5.94
C TYR A 225 5.07 -29.83 -5.18
N LEU A 226 4.07 -30.67 -5.45
CA LEU A 226 2.81 -30.68 -4.71
C LEU A 226 2.98 -31.18 -3.26
N GLU A 227 3.82 -32.18 -3.01
CA GLU A 227 4.16 -32.63 -1.65
C GLU A 227 4.94 -31.57 -0.85
N ASP A 228 5.84 -30.84 -1.53
CA ASP A 228 6.53 -29.69 -0.94
C ASP A 228 5.53 -28.59 -0.58
N ALA A 229 4.60 -28.25 -1.49
CA ALA A 229 3.53 -27.28 -1.25
C ALA A 229 2.62 -27.71 -0.08
N TYR A 230 2.23 -28.99 -0.04
CA TYR A 230 1.46 -29.58 1.05
C TYR A 230 2.12 -29.32 2.39
N THR A 231 3.41 -29.64 2.50
CA THR A 231 4.18 -29.50 3.74
C THR A 231 4.31 -28.03 4.13
N LYS A 232 4.66 -27.15 3.18
CA LYS A 232 4.83 -25.71 3.45
C LYS A 232 3.57 -25.05 3.98
N ILE A 233 2.42 -25.35 3.39
CA ILE A 233 1.14 -24.77 3.84
C ILE A 233 0.69 -25.39 5.17
N GLN A 234 0.98 -26.67 5.39
CA GLN A 234 0.68 -27.33 6.67
C GLN A 234 1.52 -26.74 7.81
N ASP A 235 2.81 -26.47 7.56
CA ASP A 235 3.74 -25.87 8.52
C ASP A 235 3.30 -24.46 8.98
N ILE A 236 2.52 -23.74 8.16
CA ILE A 236 1.90 -22.46 8.55
C ILE A 236 0.83 -22.65 9.64
N GLY A 237 0.21 -23.84 9.71
CA GLY A 237 -0.80 -24.22 10.69
C GLY A 237 -2.21 -24.41 10.13
N PHE A 238 -2.39 -24.51 8.81
CA PHE A 238 -3.70 -24.78 8.21
C PHE A 238 -4.20 -26.20 8.55
N ASP A 239 -5.50 -26.33 8.81
CA ASP A 239 -6.14 -27.56 9.25
C ASP A 239 -6.67 -28.37 8.07
N TYR A 240 -5.97 -29.46 7.75
CA TYR A 240 -6.35 -30.35 6.63
C TYR A 240 -7.44 -31.36 7.00
N SER A 241 -7.79 -31.50 8.29
CA SER A 241 -8.87 -32.39 8.71
C SER A 241 -10.26 -31.92 8.23
N LYS A 242 -10.36 -30.65 7.82
CA LYS A 242 -11.54 -30.07 7.15
C LYS A 242 -11.89 -30.78 5.85
N ARG A 243 -10.93 -31.47 5.22
CA ARG A 243 -11.16 -32.36 4.08
C ARG A 243 -11.09 -33.82 4.53
N PRO A 244 -12.21 -34.56 4.52
CA PRO A 244 -12.26 -35.91 5.09
C PRO A 244 -11.70 -37.02 4.18
N SER A 245 -11.39 -36.75 2.91
CA SER A 245 -10.87 -37.76 1.98
C SER A 245 -9.62 -37.27 1.30
N TRP A 246 -8.63 -38.14 1.11
CA TRP A 246 -7.40 -37.93 0.33
C TRP A 246 -7.15 -39.20 -0.52
N PRO A 247 -6.43 -39.14 -1.66
CA PRO A 247 -5.65 -38.02 -2.21
C PRO A 247 -6.50 -36.92 -2.91
N VAL A 248 -5.88 -35.77 -3.19
CA VAL A 248 -6.37 -34.75 -4.14
C VAL A 248 -6.14 -35.23 -5.56
N LYS A 249 -7.13 -35.06 -6.43
CA LYS A 249 -6.97 -35.37 -7.85
C LYS A 249 -6.27 -34.23 -8.57
N VAL A 250 -5.32 -34.57 -9.43
CA VAL A 250 -4.56 -33.62 -10.25
C VAL A 250 -4.67 -34.08 -11.70
N TYR A 251 -5.15 -33.24 -12.60
CA TYR A 251 -5.32 -33.58 -14.00
C TYR A 251 -4.29 -32.89 -14.89
N ILE A 252 -3.71 -33.66 -15.82
CA ILE A 252 -2.80 -33.15 -16.85
C ILE A 252 -3.55 -33.00 -18.16
N GLU A 253 -3.73 -31.76 -18.60
CA GLU A 253 -4.56 -31.40 -19.75
C GLU A 253 -3.86 -30.38 -20.65
N ASP A 254 -4.34 -30.25 -21.89
CA ASP A 254 -3.90 -29.19 -22.80
C ASP A 254 -4.67 -27.91 -22.45
N LEU A 255 -3.98 -26.94 -21.84
CA LEU A 255 -4.54 -25.64 -21.48
C LEU A 255 -3.99 -24.55 -22.41
N ALA A 256 -4.60 -23.36 -22.40
CA ALA A 256 -4.06 -22.23 -23.15
C ALA A 256 -2.59 -21.96 -22.78
N ASN A 257 -1.79 -21.54 -23.76
CA ASN A 257 -0.33 -21.43 -23.59
C ASN A 257 0.12 -20.49 -22.47
N ASN A 258 -0.71 -19.54 -22.06
CA ASN A 258 -0.43 -18.62 -20.94
C ASN A 258 -0.88 -19.15 -19.57
N ILE A 259 -1.42 -20.36 -19.49
CA ILE A 259 -1.94 -20.97 -18.25
C ILE A 259 -1.02 -22.14 -17.88
N TYR A 260 -0.41 -22.08 -16.69
CA TYR A 260 0.45 -23.17 -16.17
C TYR A 260 -0.35 -24.21 -15.38
N GLY A 261 -1.37 -23.76 -14.66
CA GLY A 261 -2.27 -24.61 -13.89
C GLY A 261 -3.38 -23.77 -13.26
N TYR A 262 -4.34 -24.44 -12.63
CA TYR A 262 -5.35 -23.81 -11.80
C TYR A 262 -5.99 -24.80 -10.82
N PHE A 263 -6.36 -24.29 -9.65
CA PHE A 263 -7.32 -24.93 -8.75
C PHE A 263 -8.73 -24.83 -9.30
N LYS A 264 -9.53 -25.88 -9.06
CA LYS A 264 -10.94 -25.87 -9.41
C LYS A 264 -11.77 -26.53 -8.32
N ALA A 265 -12.78 -25.78 -7.90
CA ALA A 265 -13.76 -26.28 -6.97
C ALA A 265 -14.85 -27.12 -7.64
N SER A 266 -15.43 -28.03 -6.88
CA SER A 266 -16.44 -28.96 -7.33
C SER A 266 -17.80 -28.69 -6.70
N HIS A 267 -18.83 -28.78 -7.53
CA HIS A 267 -20.22 -28.86 -7.08
C HIS A 267 -20.52 -30.12 -6.23
N TRP A 268 -19.63 -31.12 -6.27
CA TRP A 268 -19.69 -32.33 -5.43
C TRP A 268 -18.89 -32.21 -4.12
N GLY A 269 -18.53 -30.98 -3.72
CA GLY A 269 -17.94 -30.65 -2.43
C GLY A 269 -16.43 -30.86 -2.34
N LEU A 270 -15.86 -30.51 -1.18
CA LEU A 270 -14.41 -30.42 -0.93
C LEU A 270 -13.60 -31.68 -1.26
N ASN A 271 -14.23 -32.86 -1.18
CA ASN A 271 -13.56 -34.11 -1.54
C ASN A 271 -13.35 -34.27 -3.05
N SER A 272 -14.16 -33.57 -3.84
CA SER A 272 -14.20 -33.62 -5.29
C SER A 272 -13.49 -32.44 -5.95
N ASP A 273 -13.00 -31.47 -5.16
CA ASP A 273 -12.11 -30.40 -5.61
C ASP A 273 -10.79 -30.98 -6.15
N TYR A 274 -10.18 -30.29 -7.11
CA TYR A 274 -9.02 -30.81 -7.84
C TYR A 274 -8.10 -29.70 -8.37
N LEU A 275 -6.92 -30.11 -8.82
CA LEU A 275 -5.95 -29.25 -9.49
C LEU A 275 -5.81 -29.64 -10.96
N ARG A 276 -5.46 -28.67 -11.82
CA ARG A 276 -5.10 -28.91 -13.21
C ARG A 276 -3.76 -28.29 -13.53
N PHE A 277 -2.96 -28.98 -14.33
CA PHE A 277 -1.69 -28.48 -14.84
C PHE A 277 -1.60 -28.66 -16.34
N ASN A 278 -0.99 -27.67 -17.00
CA ASN A 278 -0.83 -27.65 -18.43
C ASN A 278 0.30 -28.59 -18.85
N ARG A 279 -0.03 -29.55 -19.71
CA ARG A 279 0.93 -30.47 -20.34
C ARG A 279 2.13 -29.76 -20.94
N MET A 280 1.91 -28.60 -21.58
CA MET A 280 2.98 -27.87 -22.28
C MET A 280 4.03 -27.26 -21.35
N HIS A 281 3.73 -27.11 -20.05
CA HIS A 281 4.58 -26.42 -19.08
C HIS A 281 5.19 -27.35 -18.02
N LEU A 282 5.01 -28.67 -18.16
CA LEU A 282 5.50 -29.62 -17.17
C LEU A 282 7.03 -29.63 -17.04
N SER A 283 7.77 -29.20 -18.07
CA SER A 283 9.22 -29.09 -18.03
C SER A 283 9.74 -27.77 -17.44
N SER A 284 8.87 -26.79 -17.16
CA SER A 284 9.25 -25.46 -16.67
C SER A 284 9.39 -25.49 -15.14
N GLN A 285 10.52 -25.99 -14.63
CA GLN A 285 10.67 -26.37 -13.22
C GLN A 285 10.30 -25.29 -12.21
N LEU A 286 10.79 -24.05 -12.37
CA LEU A 286 10.54 -22.99 -11.40
C LEU A 286 9.07 -22.55 -11.42
N GLU A 287 8.54 -22.31 -12.62
CA GLU A 287 7.17 -21.88 -12.85
C GLU A 287 6.17 -22.96 -12.43
N LEU A 288 6.47 -24.22 -12.70
CA LEU A 288 5.65 -25.35 -12.27
C LEU A 288 5.64 -25.47 -10.75
N LYS A 289 6.80 -25.29 -10.10
CA LYS A 289 6.93 -25.33 -8.64
C LYS A 289 6.15 -24.20 -7.96
N THR A 290 6.25 -22.97 -8.47
CA THR A 290 5.49 -21.82 -7.93
C THR A 290 4.00 -21.97 -8.21
N THR A 291 3.61 -22.44 -9.40
CA THR A 291 2.21 -22.77 -9.71
C THR A 291 1.67 -23.86 -8.77
N ALA A 292 2.47 -24.90 -8.47
CA ALA A 292 2.05 -25.97 -7.58
C ALA A 292 1.66 -25.47 -6.18
N ILE A 293 2.47 -24.60 -5.57
CA ILE A 293 2.10 -24.02 -4.27
C ILE A 293 0.98 -22.98 -4.39
N HIS A 294 0.94 -22.18 -5.45
CA HIS A 294 -0.10 -21.19 -5.69
C HIS A 294 -1.48 -21.85 -5.74
N GLU A 295 -1.63 -22.87 -6.59
CA GLU A 295 -2.91 -23.55 -6.78
C GLU A 295 -3.26 -24.46 -5.61
N PHE A 296 -2.27 -25.10 -4.99
CA PHE A 296 -2.53 -25.87 -3.78
C PHE A 296 -2.94 -24.96 -2.61
N PHE A 297 -2.48 -23.69 -2.57
CA PHE A 297 -2.96 -22.77 -1.55
C PHE A 297 -4.42 -22.39 -1.78
N HIS A 298 -4.84 -22.08 -3.02
CA HIS A 298 -6.25 -21.89 -3.35
C HIS A 298 -7.12 -23.07 -2.89
N PHE A 299 -6.63 -24.30 -3.11
CA PHE A 299 -7.29 -25.52 -2.63
C PHE A 299 -7.52 -25.55 -1.11
N ILE A 300 -6.51 -25.15 -0.32
CA ILE A 300 -6.64 -25.08 1.15
C ILE A 300 -7.54 -23.92 1.58
N GLN A 301 -7.38 -22.73 1.01
CA GLN A 301 -8.16 -21.54 1.32
C GLN A 301 -9.66 -21.78 1.13
N TYR A 302 -10.02 -22.58 0.13
CA TYR A 302 -11.40 -22.93 -0.17
C TYR A 302 -12.10 -23.74 0.94
N SER A 303 -11.34 -24.44 1.78
CA SER A 303 -11.87 -25.10 3.00
C SER A 303 -12.31 -24.11 4.09
N TYR A 304 -11.98 -22.82 3.93
CA TYR A 304 -12.33 -21.73 4.84
C TYR A 304 -13.37 -20.76 4.24
N ASP A 305 -13.92 -21.08 3.06
CA ASP A 305 -15.02 -20.32 2.49
C ASP A 305 -16.36 -20.72 3.15
N PRO A 306 -17.07 -19.79 3.82
CA PRO A 306 -18.30 -20.10 4.56
C PRO A 306 -19.52 -20.34 3.66
N ARG A 307 -19.42 -20.09 2.35
CA ARG A 307 -20.53 -20.27 1.41
C ARG A 307 -20.85 -21.77 1.25
N ILE A 308 -22.07 -22.07 0.83
CA ILE A 308 -22.48 -23.45 0.52
C ILE A 308 -21.72 -23.99 -0.71
N THR A 309 -21.54 -25.31 -0.82
CA THR A 309 -20.81 -25.98 -1.92
C THR A 309 -21.15 -25.43 -3.30
N PHE A 310 -22.43 -25.32 -3.62
CA PHE A 310 -22.90 -24.79 -4.91
C PHE A 310 -22.36 -23.38 -5.17
N ASN A 311 -22.57 -22.45 -4.22
CA ASN A 311 -22.15 -21.07 -4.38
C ASN A 311 -20.63 -20.94 -4.46
N ARG A 312 -19.93 -21.75 -3.69
CA ARG A 312 -18.47 -21.73 -3.72
C ARG A 312 -17.94 -22.15 -5.10
N ALA A 313 -18.56 -23.16 -5.73
CA ALA A 313 -18.12 -23.69 -7.02
C ALA A 313 -18.62 -22.87 -8.22
N GLY A 314 -19.73 -22.14 -8.05
CA GLY A 314 -20.34 -21.35 -9.12
C GLY A 314 -19.92 -19.88 -9.17
N TYR A 315 -19.42 -19.31 -8.07
CA TYR A 315 -19.20 -17.86 -7.97
C TYR A 315 -17.89 -17.48 -7.28
N GLN A 316 -17.34 -16.33 -7.70
CA GLN A 316 -16.21 -15.67 -7.05
C GLN A 316 -16.50 -15.41 -5.56
N SER A 317 -15.50 -15.65 -4.70
CA SER A 317 -15.63 -15.40 -3.25
C SER A 317 -15.50 -13.91 -2.92
N PRO A 318 -16.19 -13.39 -1.88
CA PRO A 318 -16.00 -12.01 -1.44
C PRO A 318 -14.54 -11.66 -1.06
N GLN A 319 -13.78 -12.67 -0.64
CA GLN A 319 -12.36 -12.59 -0.27
C GLN A 319 -11.40 -12.98 -1.41
N HIS A 320 -11.85 -13.04 -2.66
CA HIS A 320 -11.06 -13.54 -3.80
C HIS A 320 -9.72 -12.80 -3.96
N TRP A 321 -9.70 -11.47 -3.82
CA TRP A 321 -8.45 -10.70 -3.88
C TRP A 321 -7.44 -11.13 -2.81
N PHE A 322 -7.92 -11.49 -1.60
CA PHE A 322 -7.06 -11.91 -0.49
C PHE A 322 -6.53 -13.32 -0.72
N ASN A 323 -7.35 -14.21 -1.27
CA ASN A 323 -6.95 -15.54 -1.72
C ASN A 323 -5.79 -15.45 -2.72
N GLU A 324 -5.95 -14.65 -3.79
CA GLU A 324 -4.91 -14.41 -4.79
C GLU A 324 -3.64 -13.77 -4.19
N ALA A 325 -3.80 -12.80 -3.28
CA ALA A 325 -2.68 -12.17 -2.60
C ALA A 325 -1.86 -13.17 -1.76
N CYS A 326 -2.54 -14.06 -1.04
CA CYS A 326 -1.93 -15.13 -0.27
C CYS A 326 -1.25 -16.18 -1.16
N SER A 327 -1.89 -16.57 -2.26
CA SER A 327 -1.35 -17.54 -3.22
C SER A 327 -0.07 -17.01 -3.89
N VAL A 328 -0.07 -15.76 -4.36
CA VAL A 328 1.15 -15.12 -4.91
C VAL A 328 2.26 -14.96 -3.88
N TRP A 329 1.93 -14.59 -2.64
CA TRP A 329 2.93 -14.51 -1.58
C TRP A 329 3.57 -15.88 -1.30
N SER A 330 2.78 -16.96 -1.33
CA SER A 330 3.25 -18.31 -1.01
C SER A 330 4.28 -18.87 -1.99
N GLU A 331 4.32 -18.36 -3.22
CA GLU A 331 5.32 -18.75 -4.23
C GLU A 331 6.77 -18.57 -3.72
N GLY A 332 7.01 -17.53 -2.92
CA GLY A 332 8.31 -17.30 -2.28
C GLY A 332 8.73 -18.35 -1.26
N LEU A 333 7.80 -19.16 -0.73
CA LEU A 333 8.11 -20.26 0.21
C LEU A 333 8.85 -21.40 -0.48
N VAL A 334 8.69 -21.56 -1.80
CA VAL A 334 9.31 -22.61 -2.61
C VAL A 334 10.39 -22.09 -3.55
N ALA A 335 10.29 -20.82 -3.97
CA ALA A 335 11.25 -20.16 -4.86
C ALA A 335 12.33 -19.33 -4.11
N GLY A 336 12.12 -19.06 -2.82
CA GLY A 336 13.05 -18.28 -1.98
C GLY A 336 12.54 -16.88 -1.64
N SER A 337 13.08 -16.28 -0.58
CA SER A 337 12.58 -15.03 0.00
C SER A 337 12.77 -13.78 -0.88
N SER A 338 13.72 -13.83 -1.82
CA SER A 338 13.96 -12.78 -2.83
C SER A 338 13.12 -12.96 -4.09
N TYR A 339 12.35 -14.03 -4.20
CA TYR A 339 11.48 -14.28 -5.35
C TYR A 339 10.41 -13.19 -5.46
N ILE A 340 10.16 -12.77 -6.70
CA ILE A 340 9.12 -11.84 -7.10
C ILE A 340 8.34 -12.55 -8.19
N SER A 341 7.04 -12.71 -7.98
CA SER A 341 6.17 -13.37 -8.97
C SER A 341 6.04 -12.53 -10.23
N ASP A 342 6.08 -13.18 -11.39
CA ASP A 342 5.94 -12.51 -12.69
C ASP A 342 4.55 -11.89 -12.88
N VAL A 343 3.54 -12.37 -12.15
CA VAL A 343 2.20 -11.76 -12.18
C VAL A 343 2.15 -10.39 -11.50
N ARG A 344 3.20 -10.02 -10.73
CA ARG A 344 3.37 -8.67 -10.17
C ARG A 344 3.87 -7.67 -11.23
N GLY A 345 3.20 -7.64 -12.37
CA GLY A 345 3.50 -6.74 -13.48
C GLY A 345 3.08 -5.29 -13.23
N PHE A 346 3.34 -4.41 -14.21
CA PHE A 346 3.08 -2.97 -14.06
C PHE A 346 1.64 -2.62 -13.62
N ASN A 347 0.63 -3.36 -14.10
CA ASN A 347 -0.78 -3.12 -13.77
C ASN A 347 -1.15 -3.51 -12.33
N THR A 348 -0.28 -4.19 -11.60
CA THR A 348 -0.51 -4.61 -10.21
C THR A 348 0.25 -3.74 -9.21
N LEU A 349 1.26 -2.98 -9.65
CA LEU A 349 2.14 -2.20 -8.77
C LEU A 349 1.45 -0.99 -8.14
N THR A 350 0.31 -0.54 -8.68
CA THR A 350 -0.48 0.56 -8.09
C THR A 350 -1.54 0.07 -7.10
N LYS A 351 -1.86 -1.23 -7.12
CA LYS A 351 -2.99 -1.82 -6.38
C LYS A 351 -2.92 -1.60 -4.87
N PRO A 352 -1.73 -1.66 -4.21
CA PRO A 352 -1.61 -1.27 -2.81
C PRO A 352 -2.14 0.13 -2.46
N PHE A 353 -2.07 1.08 -3.40
CA PHE A 353 -2.58 2.43 -3.19
C PHE A 353 -4.10 2.53 -3.44
N GLU A 354 -4.72 1.57 -4.12
CA GLU A 354 -6.17 1.59 -4.45
C GLU A 354 -7.06 1.13 -3.27
N GLY A 355 -6.42 0.59 -2.24
CA GLY A 355 -6.99 0.24 -0.94
C GLY A 355 -7.43 -1.21 -0.77
N LEU A 356 -7.52 -1.68 0.48
CA LEU A 356 -7.63 -3.12 0.79
C LEU A 356 -8.76 -3.85 0.05
N GLN A 357 -10.02 -3.62 0.41
CA GLN A 357 -11.18 -4.21 -0.28
C GLN A 357 -11.59 -3.36 -1.48
N ALA A 358 -11.56 -2.04 -1.33
CA ALA A 358 -12.11 -1.12 -2.32
C ALA A 358 -11.37 -1.13 -3.65
N GLY A 359 -10.08 -1.48 -3.66
CA GLY A 359 -9.30 -1.67 -4.89
C GLY A 359 -9.67 -2.94 -5.67
N SER A 360 -10.31 -3.92 -5.03
CA SER A 360 -10.70 -5.19 -5.67
C SER A 360 -11.95 -5.11 -6.54
N VAL A 361 -12.75 -4.04 -6.42
CA VAL A 361 -14.01 -3.91 -7.16
C VAL A 361 -13.74 -3.84 -8.67
N GLY A 362 -14.25 -4.83 -9.40
CA GLY A 362 -14.10 -4.96 -10.86
C GLY A 362 -12.79 -5.58 -11.33
N ASP A 363 -11.85 -5.84 -10.42
CA ASP A 363 -10.53 -6.41 -10.74
C ASP A 363 -9.87 -7.08 -9.52
N ALA A 364 -10.54 -8.09 -8.95
CA ALA A 364 -10.11 -8.72 -7.71
C ALA A 364 -8.79 -9.50 -7.87
N THR A 365 -8.57 -10.13 -9.03
CA THR A 365 -7.37 -10.92 -9.30
C THR A 365 -6.10 -10.06 -9.38
N TYR A 366 -6.05 -9.04 -10.25
CA TYR A 366 -4.85 -8.20 -10.34
C TYR A 366 -4.64 -7.36 -9.07
N HIS A 367 -5.73 -6.98 -8.39
CA HIS A 367 -5.65 -6.38 -7.07
C HIS A 367 -4.96 -7.30 -6.07
N GLY A 368 -5.39 -8.56 -5.99
CA GLY A 368 -4.75 -9.58 -5.17
C GLY A 368 -3.27 -9.75 -5.46
N TYR A 369 -2.89 -9.83 -6.74
CA TYR A 369 -1.48 -9.93 -7.14
C TYR A 369 -0.63 -8.76 -6.60
N GLY A 370 -1.12 -7.53 -6.70
CA GLY A 370 -0.44 -6.37 -6.12
C GLY A 370 -0.43 -6.40 -4.58
N MET A 371 -1.53 -6.81 -3.97
CA MET A 371 -1.71 -6.90 -2.52
C MET A 371 -0.94 -8.04 -1.84
N SER A 372 -0.32 -8.96 -2.59
CA SER A 372 0.67 -9.91 -2.03
C SER A 372 1.80 -9.21 -1.26
N ALA A 373 2.12 -7.95 -1.59
CA ALA A 373 3.03 -7.11 -0.81
C ALA A 373 2.52 -6.84 0.61
N PHE A 374 1.21 -6.61 0.77
CA PHE A 374 0.61 -6.44 2.09
C PHE A 374 0.64 -7.75 2.88
N ILE A 375 0.38 -8.88 2.23
CA ILE A 375 0.51 -10.21 2.85
C ILE A 375 1.94 -10.42 3.35
N LYS A 376 2.95 -10.14 2.52
CA LYS A 376 4.37 -10.21 2.92
C LYS A 376 4.69 -9.29 4.10
N TYR A 377 4.13 -8.09 4.15
CA TYR A 377 4.30 -7.17 5.29
C TYR A 377 3.74 -7.75 6.59
N ILE A 378 2.48 -8.20 6.59
CA ILE A 378 1.83 -8.66 7.83
C ILE A 378 2.44 -9.99 8.33
N VAL A 379 2.81 -10.93 7.45
CA VAL A 379 3.42 -12.19 7.89
C VAL A 379 4.85 -11.99 8.41
N ASN A 380 5.61 -11.04 7.86
CA ASN A 380 6.93 -10.69 8.38
C ASN A 380 6.84 -10.06 9.77
N LYS A 381 5.76 -9.31 10.04
CA LYS A 381 5.56 -8.60 11.30
C LYS A 381 4.91 -9.47 12.38
N TYR A 382 3.91 -10.26 12.02
CA TYR A 382 3.05 -11.01 12.95
C TYR A 382 3.27 -12.53 12.92
N GLY A 383 4.10 -13.03 12.00
CA GLY A 383 4.28 -14.47 11.75
C GLY A 383 3.29 -15.01 10.72
N GLN A 384 3.65 -16.11 10.06
CA GLN A 384 2.84 -16.72 8.99
C GLN A 384 1.49 -17.26 9.50
N ASN A 385 1.44 -17.70 10.76
CA ASN A 385 0.22 -18.21 11.42
C ASN A 385 -0.90 -17.16 11.54
N VAL A 386 -0.61 -15.87 11.35
CA VAL A 386 -1.64 -14.83 11.25
C VAL A 386 -2.63 -15.14 10.13
N LEU A 387 -2.18 -15.77 9.02
CA LEU A 387 -3.05 -16.13 7.90
C LEU A 387 -4.10 -17.15 8.34
N VAL A 388 -3.73 -18.15 9.14
CA VAL A 388 -4.67 -19.14 9.69
C VAL A 388 -5.75 -18.43 10.52
N SER A 389 -5.33 -17.52 11.41
CA SER A 389 -6.24 -16.73 12.24
C SER A 389 -7.21 -15.87 11.42
N ILE A 390 -6.79 -15.36 10.26
CA ILE A 390 -7.64 -14.60 9.34
C ILE A 390 -8.66 -15.53 8.68
N TYR A 391 -8.23 -16.66 8.12
CA TYR A 391 -9.12 -17.60 7.45
C TYR A 391 -10.13 -18.25 8.40
N GLU A 392 -9.78 -18.53 9.66
CA GLU A 392 -10.74 -18.99 10.66
C GLU A 392 -11.85 -17.96 10.94
N LYS A 393 -11.50 -16.67 10.91
CA LYS A 393 -12.47 -15.58 11.07
C LYS A 393 -13.35 -15.42 9.84
N ILE A 394 -12.81 -15.60 8.63
CA ILE A 394 -13.58 -15.64 7.38
C ILE A 394 -14.57 -16.80 7.41
N LEU A 395 -14.11 -18.00 7.81
CA LEU A 395 -14.96 -19.18 7.97
C LEU A 395 -16.08 -18.95 9.00
N ALA A 396 -15.82 -18.17 10.05
CA ALA A 396 -16.82 -17.72 11.02
C ALA A 396 -17.78 -16.62 10.49
N GLY A 397 -17.69 -16.26 9.20
CA GLY A 397 -18.57 -15.33 8.53
C GLY A 397 -18.14 -13.85 8.62
N ARG A 398 -16.91 -13.55 9.04
CA ARG A 398 -16.41 -12.16 9.08
C ARG A 398 -15.97 -11.69 7.69
N HIS A 399 -16.19 -10.41 7.41
CA HIS A 399 -15.62 -9.75 6.24
C HIS A 399 -14.09 -9.78 6.29
N VAL A 400 -13.42 -9.91 5.14
CA VAL A 400 -11.97 -10.15 5.07
C VAL A 400 -11.13 -9.05 5.73
N VAL A 401 -11.54 -7.78 5.60
CA VAL A 401 -10.81 -6.67 6.23
C VAL A 401 -10.96 -6.70 7.75
N ASP A 402 -12.14 -7.06 8.27
CA ASP A 402 -12.33 -7.27 9.71
C ASP A 402 -11.54 -8.48 10.18
N ALA A 403 -11.53 -9.57 9.42
CA ALA A 403 -10.76 -10.77 9.74
C ALA A 403 -9.26 -10.45 9.84
N ILE A 404 -8.72 -9.63 8.93
CA ILE A 404 -7.36 -9.09 9.00
C ILE A 404 -7.18 -8.28 10.28
N ASN A 405 -7.98 -7.23 10.47
CA ASN A 405 -7.83 -6.29 11.57
C ASN A 405 -7.91 -7.00 12.94
N ASN A 406 -8.85 -7.93 13.10
CA ASN A 406 -9.01 -8.73 14.32
C ASN A 406 -7.82 -9.66 14.56
N SER A 407 -7.19 -10.20 13.52
CA SER A 407 -6.07 -11.14 13.64
C SER A 407 -4.73 -10.44 13.95
N ILE A 408 -4.62 -9.15 13.66
CA ILE A 408 -3.47 -8.32 14.00
C ILE A 408 -3.70 -7.44 15.23
N ASN A 409 -4.64 -7.82 16.12
CA ASN A 409 -4.99 -7.11 17.35
C ASN A 409 -5.45 -5.65 17.12
N TYR A 410 -6.30 -5.45 16.12
CA TYR A 410 -6.88 -4.14 15.75
C TYR A 410 -5.86 -3.07 15.32
N ASN A 411 -4.66 -3.50 14.92
CA ASN A 411 -3.58 -2.58 14.53
C ASN A 411 -3.65 -2.13 13.07
N LEU A 412 -4.70 -2.46 12.30
CA LEU A 412 -4.73 -2.15 10.86
C LEU A 412 -4.54 -0.65 10.59
N PHE A 413 -5.18 0.20 11.40
CA PHE A 413 -5.01 1.65 11.34
C PHE A 413 -3.54 2.07 11.54
N MET A 414 -2.85 1.47 12.51
CA MET A 414 -1.44 1.78 12.83
C MET A 414 -0.47 1.22 11.79
N ASP A 415 -0.86 0.17 11.08
CA ASP A 415 0.02 -0.60 10.21
C ASP A 415 -0.07 -0.20 8.74
N TYR A 416 -1.21 0.36 8.32
CA TYR A 416 -1.46 0.60 6.92
C TYR A 416 -0.54 1.66 6.31
N THR A 417 -0.36 2.80 6.98
CA THR A 417 0.60 3.83 6.53
C THR A 417 2.04 3.28 6.51
N PRO A 418 2.57 2.65 7.60
CA PRO A 418 3.90 2.03 7.55
C PRO A 418 4.08 0.98 6.47
N PHE A 419 3.05 0.18 6.16
CA PHE A 419 3.06 -0.75 5.03
C PHE A 419 3.28 0.00 3.71
N LEU A 420 2.47 1.02 3.44
CA LEU A 420 2.57 1.79 2.21
C LEU A 420 3.90 2.55 2.12
N GLU A 421 4.44 3.03 3.24
CA GLU A 421 5.77 3.66 3.31
C GLU A 421 6.90 2.69 2.94
N GLN A 422 6.86 1.45 3.43
CA GLN A 422 7.84 0.43 3.06
C GLN A 422 7.65 -0.04 1.62
N TYR A 423 6.40 -0.16 1.18
CA TYR A 423 6.07 -0.47 -0.20
C TYR A 423 6.65 0.59 -1.13
N ALA A 424 6.30 1.87 -0.93
CA ALA A 424 6.77 3.02 -1.71
C ALA A 424 8.28 3.32 -1.61
N GLN A 425 9.05 2.55 -0.84
CA GLN A 425 10.51 2.57 -0.83
C GLN A 425 11.13 1.32 -1.48
N GLY A 426 10.31 0.38 -1.98
CA GLY A 426 10.76 -0.90 -2.53
C GLY A 426 11.34 -1.85 -1.48
N GLN A 427 10.97 -1.70 -0.20
CA GLN A 427 11.53 -2.48 0.91
C GLN A 427 10.83 -3.83 1.11
N ILE A 428 9.63 -4.02 0.56
CA ILE A 428 8.88 -5.28 0.62
C ILE A 428 9.25 -6.18 -0.58
N TYR A 429 9.18 -5.58 -1.77
CA TYR A 429 9.64 -6.12 -3.04
C TYR A 429 10.35 -5.01 -3.82
N SER A 430 11.38 -5.38 -4.56
CA SER A 430 12.20 -4.45 -5.36
C SER A 430 11.65 -4.26 -6.78
N ASP A 431 10.38 -4.57 -7.02
CA ASP A 431 9.70 -4.58 -8.33
C ASP A 431 9.08 -3.23 -8.72
N LEU A 432 9.03 -2.27 -7.80
CA LEU A 432 8.49 -0.94 -8.07
C LEU A 432 9.31 -0.18 -9.13
N MET A 433 8.71 -0.03 -10.30
CA MET A 433 9.30 0.67 -11.45
C MET A 433 9.10 2.20 -11.33
N TYR A 434 9.83 2.87 -10.42
CA TYR A 434 9.66 4.30 -10.14
C TYR A 434 9.76 5.19 -11.37
N ASP A 435 10.64 4.89 -12.32
CA ASP A 435 10.78 5.70 -13.54
C ASP A 435 9.47 5.74 -14.34
N ARG A 436 8.74 4.63 -14.38
CA ARG A 436 7.43 4.54 -15.05
C ARG A 436 6.33 5.21 -14.23
N LEU A 437 6.31 4.98 -12.91
CA LEU A 437 5.37 5.64 -12.01
C LEU A 437 5.50 7.17 -12.10
N LEU A 438 6.74 7.67 -12.10
CA LEU A 438 7.03 9.09 -12.25
C LEU A 438 6.74 9.61 -13.65
N ALA A 439 6.98 8.83 -14.69
CA ALA A 439 6.57 9.21 -16.04
C ALA A 439 5.05 9.42 -16.12
N ALA A 440 4.26 8.54 -15.48
CA ALA A 440 2.82 8.68 -15.37
C ALA A 440 2.41 9.90 -14.53
N LEU A 441 3.04 10.13 -13.37
CA LEU A 441 2.76 11.29 -12.52
C LEU A 441 3.13 12.61 -13.20
N LYS A 442 4.26 12.68 -13.93
CA LYS A 442 4.72 13.90 -14.62
C LYS A 442 3.75 14.43 -15.66
N ILE A 443 2.93 13.56 -16.23
CA ILE A 443 1.90 13.91 -17.23
C ILE A 443 0.50 13.99 -16.63
N SER A 444 0.32 13.64 -15.35
CA SER A 444 -0.97 13.70 -14.66
C SER A 444 -1.23 15.09 -14.07
N THR A 445 -2.48 15.32 -13.69
CA THR A 445 -2.90 16.52 -12.93
C THR A 445 -2.41 16.51 -11.48
N ASP A 446 -1.76 15.44 -11.02
CA ASP A 446 -1.30 15.23 -9.64
C ASP A 446 0.15 15.72 -9.43
N THR A 447 0.58 16.70 -10.24
CA THR A 447 1.90 17.34 -10.11
C THR A 447 1.78 18.80 -9.68
N PHE A 448 2.55 19.19 -8.65
CA PHE A 448 2.84 20.59 -8.33
C PHE A 448 4.22 20.95 -8.91
N LYS A 449 4.24 21.80 -9.94
CA LYS A 449 5.48 22.32 -10.50
C LYS A 449 5.77 23.68 -9.87
N ILE A 450 6.93 23.80 -9.21
CA ILE A 450 7.42 25.05 -8.66
C ILE A 450 8.56 25.49 -9.58
N GLU A 451 8.22 26.28 -10.60
CA GLU A 451 9.15 26.72 -11.65
C GLU A 451 9.70 28.13 -11.35
N THR A 452 8.91 28.93 -10.65
CA THR A 452 9.19 30.33 -10.31
C THR A 452 8.85 30.63 -8.84
N GLU A 453 9.25 31.80 -8.35
CA GLU A 453 8.89 32.27 -7.00
C GLU A 453 7.39 32.56 -6.85
N ALA A 454 6.64 32.67 -7.96
CA ALA A 454 5.19 32.87 -7.94
C ALA A 454 4.40 31.57 -7.69
N ASP A 455 5.04 30.41 -7.85
CA ASP A 455 4.41 29.09 -7.67
C ASP A 455 4.35 28.71 -6.19
N THR A 456 3.55 29.45 -5.42
CA THR A 456 3.54 29.35 -3.95
C THR A 456 2.47 28.42 -3.40
N LEU A 457 1.44 28.07 -4.18
CA LEU A 457 0.30 27.31 -3.70
C LEU A 457 -0.26 26.36 -4.75
N LYS A 458 -0.54 25.13 -4.32
CA LYS A 458 -1.34 24.17 -5.07
C LYS A 458 -2.31 23.45 -4.15
N ILE A 459 -3.55 23.29 -4.60
CA ILE A 459 -4.57 22.48 -3.93
C ILE A 459 -4.98 21.35 -4.88
N PHE A 460 -4.99 20.13 -4.37
CA PHE A 460 -5.51 18.96 -5.06
C PHE A 460 -6.76 18.49 -4.34
N SER A 461 -7.81 18.22 -5.10
CA SER A 461 -9.03 17.57 -4.58
C SER A 461 -9.11 16.19 -5.21
N ALA A 462 -9.23 15.16 -4.38
CA ALA A 462 -9.39 13.80 -4.87
C ALA A 462 -10.30 12.99 -3.96
N ASN A 463 -10.95 12.01 -4.56
CA ASN A 463 -11.78 11.03 -3.88
C ASN A 463 -10.92 9.82 -3.50
N TYR A 464 -10.91 9.47 -2.22
CA TYR A 464 -10.12 8.38 -1.67
C TYR A 464 -11.04 7.28 -1.17
N LYS A 465 -10.73 6.06 -1.58
CA LYS A 465 -11.37 4.85 -1.05
C LYS A 465 -10.92 4.60 0.40
N GLU A 466 -11.69 3.82 1.15
CA GLU A 466 -11.25 3.30 2.45
C GLU A 466 -9.88 2.62 2.38
N LEU A 467 -9.05 2.85 3.40
CA LEU A 467 -7.71 2.28 3.52
C LEU A 467 -6.95 2.37 2.20
N SER A 468 -6.85 3.55 1.59
CA SER A 468 -6.20 3.76 0.30
C SER A 468 -5.21 4.91 0.38
N ALA A 469 -4.42 5.12 -0.67
CA ALA A 469 -3.53 6.26 -0.75
C ALA A 469 -3.43 6.80 -2.17
N LYS A 470 -3.00 8.05 -2.28
CA LYS A 470 -2.72 8.68 -3.57
C LYS A 470 -1.36 9.35 -3.54
N LEU A 471 -0.64 9.21 -4.65
CA LEU A 471 0.67 9.77 -4.85
C LEU A 471 0.58 11.06 -5.68
N TYR A 472 1.34 12.06 -5.26
CA TYR A 472 1.52 13.34 -5.94
C TYR A 472 3.00 13.58 -6.17
N LEU A 473 3.34 14.32 -7.22
CA LEU A 473 4.71 14.70 -7.54
C LEU A 473 4.90 16.20 -7.28
N VAL A 474 5.94 16.56 -6.54
CA VAL A 474 6.40 17.95 -6.43
C VAL A 474 7.70 18.11 -7.18
N ARG A 475 7.66 18.93 -8.24
CA ARG A 475 8.81 19.28 -9.05
C ARG A 475 9.40 20.59 -8.56
N LEU A 476 10.59 20.49 -7.95
CA LEU A 476 11.40 21.62 -7.51
C LEU A 476 12.29 22.07 -8.68
N ASP A 477 11.75 22.91 -9.56
CA ASP A 477 12.44 23.35 -10.77
C ASP A 477 12.97 24.79 -10.66
N ASN A 478 12.42 25.59 -9.75
CA ASN A 478 12.99 26.88 -9.34
C ASN A 478 14.37 26.68 -8.68
N GLN A 479 15.40 27.34 -9.22
CA GLN A 479 16.77 27.28 -8.69
C GLN A 479 17.04 28.32 -7.58
N ASN A 480 16.15 29.30 -7.40
CA ASN A 480 16.38 30.48 -6.57
C ASN A 480 15.57 30.45 -5.26
N PHE A 481 15.42 29.28 -4.64
CA PHE A 481 14.82 29.21 -3.30
C PHE A 481 15.65 29.99 -2.27
N GLN A 482 14.95 30.67 -1.35
CA GLN A 482 15.56 31.28 -0.17
C GLN A 482 16.09 30.19 0.79
N ASP A 483 17.07 30.52 1.64
CA ASP A 483 17.74 29.57 2.54
C ASP A 483 16.83 28.93 3.59
N ASP A 484 15.65 29.50 3.79
CA ASP A 484 14.65 29.09 4.76
C ASP A 484 13.34 28.62 4.08
N ALA A 485 13.35 28.48 2.76
CA ALA A 485 12.20 28.04 2.00
C ALA A 485 11.77 26.64 2.46
N SER A 486 10.47 26.50 2.72
CA SER A 486 9.83 25.27 3.17
C SER A 486 8.57 24.97 2.35
N LEU A 487 8.20 23.69 2.29
CA LEU A 487 6.92 23.26 1.74
C LEU A 487 6.04 22.77 2.89
N ASN A 488 4.92 23.45 3.09
CA ASN A 488 3.91 23.10 4.08
C ASN A 488 2.77 22.35 3.40
N LEU A 489 2.46 21.16 3.92
CA LEU A 489 1.38 20.32 3.42
C LEU A 489 0.31 20.17 4.50
N SER A 490 -0.94 20.20 4.10
CA SER A 490 -2.08 19.93 4.98
C SER A 490 -3.24 19.31 4.22
N VAL A 491 -4.01 18.47 4.91
CA VAL A 491 -5.28 17.92 4.44
C VAL A 491 -6.42 18.37 5.34
N ASP A 492 -7.63 18.38 4.80
CA ASP A 492 -8.84 18.83 5.48
C ASP A 492 -9.58 17.74 6.27
N GLN A 493 -9.05 16.51 6.27
CA GLN A 493 -9.61 15.34 6.97
C GLN A 493 -8.70 14.88 8.11
N ASP A 494 -9.29 14.34 9.19
CA ASP A 494 -8.55 14.00 10.42
C ASP A 494 -7.87 12.62 10.39
N LEU A 495 -8.46 11.63 9.71
CA LEU A 495 -7.92 10.27 9.59
C LEU A 495 -7.05 10.11 8.35
N CYS A 496 -6.12 11.04 8.17
CA CYS A 496 -5.23 11.08 7.01
C CYS A 496 -3.77 11.32 7.41
N ASP A 497 -2.89 10.48 6.87
CA ASP A 497 -1.46 10.64 7.00
C ASP A 497 -0.86 11.23 5.72
N ILE A 498 0.21 12.00 5.89
CA ILE A 498 1.05 12.53 4.82
C ILE A 498 2.44 11.94 4.99
N SER A 499 2.93 11.21 3.99
CA SER A 499 4.31 10.73 3.93
C SER A 499 5.00 11.35 2.71
N ILE A 500 6.20 11.88 2.89
CA ILE A 500 6.95 12.60 1.86
C ILE A 500 8.25 11.87 1.62
N PHE A 501 8.52 11.54 0.37
CA PHE A 501 9.71 10.82 -0.05
C PHE A 501 10.57 11.68 -0.97
N THR A 502 11.89 11.53 -0.90
CA THR A 502 12.79 12.07 -1.93
C THR A 502 13.01 11.04 -3.03
N TYR A 503 13.15 11.55 -4.26
CA TYR A 503 13.56 10.75 -5.41
C TYR A 503 14.61 11.53 -6.24
N PRO A 504 15.76 10.95 -6.59
CA PRO A 504 16.76 11.62 -7.42
C PRO A 504 16.27 11.90 -8.85
N LYS A 505 16.47 13.11 -9.38
CA LYS A 505 16.12 13.45 -10.78
C LYS A 505 16.81 12.54 -11.81
N SER A 506 17.97 12.00 -11.46
CA SER A 506 18.76 11.05 -12.25
C SER A 506 18.23 9.61 -12.24
N GLY A 507 17.19 9.31 -11.45
CA GLY A 507 16.80 7.95 -11.12
C GLY A 507 17.52 7.42 -9.88
N GLY A 508 16.90 6.43 -9.22
CA GLY A 508 17.46 5.76 -8.04
C GLY A 508 16.42 5.41 -6.99
N THR A 509 16.89 5.24 -5.76
CA THR A 509 16.08 4.80 -4.62
C THR A 509 15.20 5.92 -4.08
N VAL A 510 13.95 5.57 -3.74
CA VAL A 510 13.03 6.43 -3.00
C VAL A 510 13.31 6.30 -1.51
N THR A 511 13.40 7.43 -0.80
CA THR A 511 13.64 7.45 0.65
C THR A 511 12.62 8.33 1.36
N LEU A 512 12.06 7.85 2.47
CA LEU A 512 11.18 8.66 3.31
C LEU A 512 11.97 9.85 3.89
N LEU A 513 11.45 11.05 3.67
CA LEU A 513 12.02 12.32 4.14
C LEU A 513 11.32 12.83 5.40
N ALA A 514 10.00 12.87 5.36
CA ALA A 514 9.17 13.42 6.42
C ALA A 514 7.81 12.74 6.42
N LYS A 515 7.14 12.76 7.57
CA LYS A 515 5.74 12.34 7.68
C LYS A 515 5.02 13.09 8.79
N GLY A 516 3.70 13.12 8.71
CA GLY A 516 2.85 13.70 9.74
C GLY A 516 1.39 13.36 9.53
N GLN A 517 0.62 13.41 10.61
CA GLN A 517 -0.83 13.26 10.55
C GLN A 517 -1.45 14.63 10.25
N LYS A 518 -2.35 14.68 9.27
CA LYS A 518 -3.07 15.87 8.78
C LYS A 518 -2.19 16.99 8.17
N SER A 519 -0.96 17.16 8.64
CA SER A 519 -0.03 18.16 8.13
C SER A 519 1.42 17.66 8.22
N CYS A 520 2.27 18.20 7.35
CA CYS A 520 3.69 17.89 7.32
C CYS A 520 4.46 19.08 6.75
N VAL A 521 5.69 19.31 7.21
CA VAL A 521 6.56 20.40 6.73
C VAL A 521 7.86 19.80 6.20
N VAL A 522 8.26 20.23 5.01
CA VAL A 522 9.59 19.94 4.44
C VAL A 522 10.40 21.23 4.46
N SER A 523 11.41 21.27 5.31
CA SER A 523 12.38 22.37 5.37
C SER A 523 13.47 22.21 4.30
N ASP A 524 14.22 23.28 4.05
CA ASP A 524 15.40 23.29 3.16
C ASP A 524 15.11 22.86 1.71
N LEU A 525 14.12 23.50 1.07
CA LEU A 525 13.84 23.28 -0.35
C LEU A 525 15.05 23.59 -1.24
N LYS A 526 15.87 24.57 -0.84
CA LYS A 526 17.10 24.93 -1.56
C LYS A 526 18.10 23.78 -1.60
N GLY A 527 18.38 23.15 -0.46
CA GLY A 527 19.27 21.98 -0.39
C GLY A 527 18.78 20.80 -1.23
N LEU A 528 17.46 20.54 -1.23
CA LEU A 528 16.86 19.48 -2.05
C LEU A 528 17.02 19.73 -3.56
N VAL A 529 16.88 20.98 -4.01
CA VAL A 529 17.14 21.36 -5.41
C VAL A 529 18.60 21.17 -5.78
N GLN A 530 19.53 21.62 -4.94
CA GLN A 530 20.97 21.47 -5.17
C GLN A 530 21.41 20.00 -5.27
N GLN A 531 20.75 19.11 -4.52
CA GLN A 531 20.95 17.66 -4.59
C GLN A 531 20.23 17.01 -5.79
N GLY A 532 19.51 17.78 -6.61
CA GLY A 532 18.77 17.27 -7.75
C GLY A 532 17.68 16.28 -7.33
N LYS A 533 16.85 16.64 -6.34
CA LYS A 533 15.74 15.79 -5.86
C LYS A 533 14.37 16.30 -6.35
N TYR A 534 13.45 15.35 -6.52
CA TYR A 534 12.01 15.59 -6.51
C TYR A 534 11.42 15.06 -5.20
N LEU A 535 10.21 15.52 -4.88
CA LEU A 535 9.43 14.96 -3.77
C LEU A 535 8.24 14.18 -4.31
N ILE A 536 8.02 13.00 -3.73
CA ILE A 536 6.79 12.24 -3.90
C ILE A 536 6.01 12.41 -2.60
N VAL A 537 4.77 12.87 -2.70
CA VAL A 537 3.88 13.04 -1.54
C VAL A 537 2.82 11.96 -1.61
N MET A 538 2.71 11.15 -0.57
CA MET A 538 1.65 10.18 -0.38
C MET A 538 0.68 10.71 0.66
N VAL A 539 -0.59 10.77 0.30
CA VAL A 539 -1.68 10.99 1.26
C VAL A 539 -2.41 9.66 1.44
N THR A 540 -2.53 9.22 2.68
CA THR A 540 -3.18 7.95 3.02
C THR A 540 -4.50 8.24 3.73
N ASN A 541 -5.60 7.67 3.22
CA ASN A 541 -6.88 7.64 3.90
C ASN A 541 -6.94 6.40 4.80
N LEU A 542 -6.96 6.62 6.12
CA LEU A 542 -7.04 5.54 7.11
C LEU A 542 -8.47 5.25 7.55
N ASN A 543 -9.46 5.92 6.97
CA ASN A 543 -10.85 5.67 7.30
C ASN A 543 -11.24 4.24 6.89
N TYR A 544 -11.91 3.55 7.81
CA TYR A 544 -12.33 2.16 7.69
C TYR A 544 -13.61 1.95 8.48
N ILE A 545 -14.64 1.43 7.81
CA ILE A 545 -15.92 1.10 8.44
C ILE A 545 -16.03 -0.43 8.55
N SER A 546 -16.06 -0.93 9.78
CA SER A 546 -16.21 -2.37 10.05
C SER A 546 -17.52 -2.93 9.47
N ASN A 547 -17.47 -4.15 8.94
CA ASN A 547 -18.55 -4.88 8.29
C ASN A 547 -19.19 -4.18 7.07
N ASN A 548 -18.50 -3.21 6.46
CA ASN A 548 -19.02 -2.54 5.29
C ASN A 548 -18.61 -3.28 4.00
N PHE A 549 -19.59 -3.84 3.29
CA PHE A 549 -19.38 -4.50 1.99
C PHE A 549 -19.28 -3.51 0.82
N SER A 550 -19.68 -2.25 1.03
CA SER A 550 -19.61 -1.19 0.02
C SER A 550 -18.55 -0.17 0.44
N PRO A 551 -17.46 0.02 -0.34
CA PRO A 551 -16.44 0.99 -0.01
C PRO A 551 -17.05 2.38 0.23
N SER A 552 -16.78 3.00 1.39
CA SER A 552 -17.02 4.43 1.52
C SER A 552 -15.88 5.20 0.85
N ASN A 553 -16.23 6.36 0.31
CA ASN A 553 -15.26 7.26 -0.29
C ASN A 553 -15.23 8.58 0.49
N LEU A 554 -14.04 9.16 0.61
CA LEU A 554 -13.82 10.44 1.28
C LEU A 554 -13.19 11.42 0.29
N ASP A 555 -13.79 12.60 0.16
CA ASP A 555 -13.15 13.70 -0.58
C ASP A 555 -12.12 14.38 0.33
N ILE A 556 -10.87 14.37 -0.11
CA ILE A 556 -9.74 14.95 0.62
C ILE A 556 -9.13 16.06 -0.24
N ASN A 557 -8.98 17.24 0.37
CA ASN A 557 -8.25 18.36 -0.21
C ASN A 557 -6.84 18.43 0.37
N LEU A 558 -5.83 18.19 -0.48
CA LEU A 558 -4.43 18.38 -0.15
C LEU A 558 -3.97 19.78 -0.56
N LYS A 559 -3.66 20.62 0.43
CA LYS A 559 -3.03 21.93 0.25
C LYS A 559 -1.51 21.79 0.37
N MET A 560 -0.77 22.26 -0.62
CA MET A 560 0.69 22.39 -0.61
C MET A 560 1.07 23.86 -0.80
N GLU A 561 1.80 24.43 0.15
CA GLU A 561 2.17 25.85 0.19
C GLU A 561 3.67 26.02 0.39
N VAL A 562 4.33 26.73 -0.53
CA VAL A 562 5.73 27.14 -0.36
C VAL A 562 5.75 28.37 0.52
N LYS A 563 6.46 28.29 1.65
CA LYS A 563 6.68 29.42 2.55
C LYS A 563 8.15 29.82 2.55
N THR A 564 8.38 31.12 2.47
CA THR A 564 9.65 31.75 2.79
C THR A 564 9.40 32.61 4.02
N ASN A 565 10.14 32.40 5.11
CA ASN A 565 10.07 33.31 6.25
C ASN A 565 10.86 34.56 5.88
N SER A 566 10.23 35.47 5.15
CA SER A 566 10.72 36.84 5.09
C SER A 566 10.70 37.37 6.52
N ILE A 567 11.88 37.57 7.13
CA ILE A 567 12.02 38.31 8.40
C ILE A 567 11.35 39.66 8.18
N SER A 568 10.16 39.84 8.73
CA SER A 568 9.33 41.00 8.43
C SER A 568 9.71 42.19 9.30
N MET A 569 10.28 41.91 10.48
CA MET A 569 10.67 42.90 11.48
C MET A 569 11.78 42.34 12.37
N VAL A 570 12.74 43.21 12.71
CA VAL A 570 13.75 42.98 13.76
C VAL A 570 13.58 44.14 14.74
N GLU A 571 13.00 43.87 15.91
CA GLU A 571 13.00 44.86 16.99
C GLU A 571 14.32 44.75 17.74
N VAL A 572 15.00 45.88 17.98
CA VAL A 572 16.26 45.92 18.73
C VAL A 572 16.04 46.79 19.96
N GLU A 573 15.90 46.17 21.12
CA GLU A 573 15.86 46.87 22.40
C GLU A 573 17.29 47.07 22.92
N PHE A 574 17.64 48.31 23.28
CA PHE A 574 18.90 48.63 23.95
C PHE A 574 18.64 48.98 25.41
N ASN A 575 19.27 48.25 26.33
CA ASN A 575 19.30 48.61 27.74
C ASN A 575 20.75 48.74 28.20
N ILE A 576 21.12 49.94 28.68
CA ILE A 576 22.44 50.24 29.25
C ILE A 576 22.23 50.33 30.75
N ASP A 577 22.44 49.22 31.44
CA ASP A 577 22.03 49.12 32.84
C ASP A 577 23.04 49.80 33.78
N HIS A 578 24.36 49.67 33.53
CA HIS A 578 25.38 50.22 34.43
C HIS A 578 26.67 50.60 33.70
N ALA A 579 27.19 51.82 33.94
CA ALA A 579 28.52 52.25 33.53
C ALA A 579 29.35 52.58 34.78
N HIS A 580 30.12 51.62 35.29
CA HIS A 580 31.01 51.84 36.43
C HIS A 580 32.28 52.56 35.98
N LYS A 581 32.61 53.69 36.62
CA LYS A 581 33.92 54.34 36.50
C LYS A 581 34.72 54.07 37.76
N TYR A 582 35.64 53.12 37.71
CA TYR A 582 36.69 53.02 38.74
C TYR A 582 37.79 54.03 38.42
N THR A 583 37.97 55.02 39.30
CA THR A 583 39.09 55.95 39.21
C THR A 583 40.12 55.50 40.24
N ASN A 584 41.11 54.71 39.84
CA ASN A 584 42.19 54.32 40.74
C ASN A 584 43.15 55.51 40.92
N TYR A 585 42.95 56.30 41.98
CA TYR A 585 43.95 57.28 42.40
C TYR A 585 45.03 56.54 43.19
N ASN A 586 46.11 56.16 42.51
CA ASN A 586 47.34 55.76 43.19
C ASN A 586 47.96 57.01 43.83
N ASN A 587 47.50 57.39 45.03
CA ASN A 587 48.37 57.89 46.10
C ASN A 587 47.61 58.15 47.41
N THR A 588 48.06 57.44 48.45
CA THR A 588 47.97 57.73 49.89
C THR A 588 46.58 57.80 50.54
N THR A 589 46.28 56.74 51.30
CA THR A 589 45.55 56.72 52.59
C THR A 589 44.34 57.66 52.70
N ASP A 590 43.22 57.27 52.08
CA ASP A 590 41.89 57.25 52.69
C ASP A 590 40.93 56.64 51.67
N ASP A 591 40.47 55.43 51.99
CA ASP A 591 39.61 54.61 51.14
C ASP A 591 38.16 55.12 51.25
N TYR A 592 37.76 55.97 50.31
CA TYR A 592 36.35 56.26 50.05
C TYR A 592 35.99 55.72 48.67
N ASP A 593 35.54 54.47 48.64
CA ASP A 593 34.75 53.95 47.52
C ASP A 593 33.47 54.78 47.43
N THR A 594 33.44 55.71 46.47
CA THR A 594 32.20 56.40 46.11
C THR A 594 31.63 55.70 44.89
N GLU A 595 30.74 54.74 45.14
CA GLU A 595 29.90 54.15 44.10
C GLU A 595 28.97 55.24 43.52
N PHE A 596 29.27 55.70 42.32
CA PHE A 596 28.30 56.44 41.51
C PHE A 596 27.54 55.45 40.63
N SER A 597 26.29 55.15 41.00
CA SER A 597 25.31 54.52 40.10
C SER A 597 24.46 55.61 39.46
N ASP A 598 24.70 55.88 38.18
CA ASP A 598 23.77 56.68 37.36
C ASP A 598 22.83 55.71 36.63
N TYR A 599 21.52 55.85 36.87
CA TYR A 599 20.49 55.11 36.14
C TYR A 599 20.21 55.77 34.79
N PHE A 600 20.34 55.02 33.69
CA PHE A 600 19.95 55.48 32.36
C PHE A 600 18.54 54.98 32.05
N THR A 601 17.66 55.88 31.59
CA THR A 601 16.34 55.46 31.07
C THR A 601 16.47 55.10 29.59
N SER A 602 15.88 53.95 29.24
CA SER A 602 15.94 53.32 27.92
C SER A 602 15.34 54.19 26.82
N GLY A 603 15.96 54.15 25.63
CA GLY A 603 15.34 54.59 24.39
C GLY A 603 14.92 53.37 23.59
N ALA A 604 13.62 53.13 23.45
CA ALA A 604 13.09 52.10 22.55
C ALA A 604 12.80 52.72 21.17
N GLY A 605 13.24 52.06 20.10
CA GLY A 605 12.95 52.47 18.73
C GLY A 605 12.48 51.27 17.91
N THR A 606 11.32 51.41 17.24
CA THR A 606 10.77 50.42 16.31
C THR A 606 10.90 50.94 14.88
N SER A 607 11.37 50.11 13.93
CA SER A 607 11.42 50.52 12.52
C SER A 607 11.33 49.33 11.55
N ASN A 608 10.83 49.59 10.34
CA ASN A 608 10.75 48.62 9.25
C ASN A 608 12.08 48.55 8.47
N LEU A 609 12.46 47.34 8.04
CA LEU A 609 13.77 46.96 7.48
C LEU A 609 14.22 47.65 6.16
N SER A 610 13.50 48.62 5.62
CA SER A 610 13.76 49.12 4.26
C SER A 610 15.07 49.91 4.09
N ASN A 611 15.71 50.36 5.18
CA ASN A 611 16.90 51.23 5.10
C ASN A 611 18.19 50.68 5.71
N ASN A 612 18.21 49.48 6.30
CA ASN A 612 19.38 48.77 6.89
C ASN A 612 20.26 49.56 7.89
N ILE A 613 20.02 50.84 8.10
CA ILE A 613 20.77 51.75 8.96
C ILE A 613 19.77 52.51 9.82
N TYR A 614 19.92 52.39 11.12
CA TYR A 614 19.24 53.20 12.12
C TYR A 614 20.23 54.20 12.70
N SER A 615 19.82 55.44 12.91
CA SER A 615 20.58 56.43 13.67
C SER A 615 19.66 57.12 14.68
N THR A 616 19.97 57.05 15.97
CA THR A 616 19.24 57.79 17.01
C THR A 616 20.19 58.69 17.78
N VAL A 617 19.68 59.87 18.15
CA VAL A 617 20.36 60.79 19.04
C VAL A 617 19.76 60.60 20.42
N PHE A 618 20.56 60.24 21.41
CA PHE A 618 20.10 60.19 22.79
C PHE A 618 20.59 61.42 23.55
N ASN A 619 19.67 62.06 24.27
CA ASN A 619 19.92 63.17 25.17
C ASN A 619 19.37 62.79 26.54
N ASN A 620 20.26 62.57 27.51
CA ASN A 620 19.82 62.38 28.89
C ASN A 620 19.78 63.76 29.57
N PRO A 621 18.66 64.15 30.23
CA PRO A 621 18.63 65.41 30.96
C PRO A 621 19.71 65.44 32.06
N PRO A 622 20.24 66.62 32.40
CA PRO A 622 21.40 66.72 33.28
C PRO A 622 21.05 66.25 34.70
N VAL A 623 21.65 65.13 35.11
CA VAL A 623 21.76 64.75 36.51
C VAL A 623 23.09 65.31 37.00
N LEU A 624 23.06 66.19 38.02
CA LEU A 624 24.26 66.77 38.65
C LEU A 624 25.19 67.57 37.71
N GLY A 625 24.63 68.32 36.75
CA GLY A 625 25.40 69.25 35.90
C GLY A 625 26.22 68.61 34.78
N LYS A 626 26.01 67.30 34.51
CA LYS A 626 26.64 66.58 33.39
C LYS A 626 25.62 66.37 32.28
N THR A 627 25.97 66.74 31.05
CA THR A 627 25.14 66.46 29.87
C THR A 627 25.81 65.37 29.07
N ILE A 628 25.07 64.29 28.78
CA ILE A 628 25.53 63.23 27.89
C ILE A 628 24.70 63.31 26.61
N ARG A 629 25.40 63.42 25.48
CA ARG A 629 24.81 63.38 24.14
C ARG A 629 25.51 62.29 23.36
N GLY A 630 24.80 61.63 22.47
CA GLY A 630 25.46 60.69 21.57
C GLY A 630 24.61 60.30 20.39
N ASN A 631 25.29 59.80 19.36
CA ASN A 631 24.69 59.18 18.19
C ASN A 631 24.89 57.68 18.30
N MET A 632 23.80 56.92 18.21
CA MET A 632 23.88 55.48 18.02
C MET A 632 23.49 55.16 16.59
N LYS A 633 24.32 54.40 15.89
CA LYS A 633 24.06 53.85 14.57
C LYS A 633 24.02 52.33 14.61
N THR A 634 22.91 51.73 14.20
CA THR A 634 22.76 50.27 14.11
C THR A 634 22.62 49.87 12.64
N THR A 635 23.40 48.90 12.17
CA THR A 635 23.36 48.41 10.79
C THR A 635 23.06 46.92 10.77
N PHE A 636 22.01 46.52 10.05
CA PHE A 636 21.59 45.13 9.96
C PHE A 636 22.11 44.48 8.67
N TYR A 637 22.68 43.28 8.77
CA TYR A 637 23.16 42.50 7.63
C TYR A 637 22.42 41.15 7.58
N PRO A 638 21.30 41.08 6.83
CA PRO A 638 20.47 39.87 6.76
C PRO A 638 21.26 38.66 6.24
N ASN A 639 22.11 38.89 5.24
CA ASN A 639 22.84 37.82 4.56
C ASN A 639 23.89 37.12 5.43
N THR A 640 24.37 37.80 6.48
CA THR A 640 25.40 37.28 7.39
C THR A 640 24.86 36.96 8.77
N ASN A 641 23.56 37.20 9.03
CA ASN A 641 22.94 37.13 10.34
C ASN A 641 23.72 37.92 11.42
N THR A 642 24.13 39.14 11.09
CA THR A 642 24.88 40.00 12.02
C THR A 642 24.23 41.38 12.18
N VAL A 643 24.30 41.90 13.40
CA VAL A 643 23.95 43.29 13.73
C VAL A 643 25.22 44.03 14.10
N ASN A 644 25.50 45.14 13.42
CA ASN A 644 26.58 46.05 13.80
C ASN A 644 26.01 47.21 14.59
N VAL A 645 26.51 47.42 15.81
CA VAL A 645 26.14 48.55 16.65
C VAL A 645 27.35 49.47 16.74
N TYR A 646 27.12 50.75 16.46
CA TYR A 646 28.09 51.84 16.59
C TYR A 646 27.50 52.88 17.54
N ILE A 647 28.24 53.25 18.58
CA ILE A 647 27.83 54.28 19.54
C ILE A 647 28.92 55.32 19.60
N ASP A 648 28.53 56.56 19.39
CA ASP A 648 29.35 57.74 19.46
C ASP A 648 28.80 58.62 20.58
N GLN A 649 29.56 58.79 21.66
CA GLN A 649 29.11 59.45 22.88
C GLN A 649 30.01 60.61 23.26
N TYR A 650 29.38 61.74 23.54
CA TYR A 650 29.98 62.95 24.08
C TYR A 650 29.50 63.18 25.50
N ARG A 651 30.44 63.33 26.42
CA ARG A 651 30.16 63.69 27.81
C ARG A 651 30.69 65.08 28.08
N TYR A 652 29.81 65.99 28.47
CA TYR A 652 30.13 67.35 28.87
C TYR A 652 29.95 67.50 30.38
N TRP A 653 30.95 68.03 31.07
CA TRP A 653 30.76 68.54 32.42
C TRP A 653 31.54 69.83 32.66
N ASN A 654 30.97 70.67 33.51
CA ASN A 654 31.57 71.93 33.88
C ASN A 654 32.44 71.73 35.13
N SER A 655 33.76 71.67 34.96
CA SER A 655 34.69 71.57 36.08
C SER A 655 35.00 72.96 36.61
N TRP A 656 34.71 73.21 37.89
CA TRP A 656 35.05 74.48 38.56
C TRP A 656 36.56 74.79 38.55
N TYR A 657 37.41 73.80 38.24
CA TYR A 657 38.86 73.91 38.22
C TYR A 657 39.50 73.90 36.81
N TYR A 658 38.80 73.38 35.79
CA TYR A 658 39.41 73.09 34.48
C TYR A 658 38.63 73.59 33.25
N GLY A 659 37.50 74.30 33.44
CA GLY A 659 36.62 74.70 32.33
C GLY A 659 35.73 73.55 31.85
N ASP A 660 35.02 73.76 30.73
CA ASP A 660 34.19 72.73 30.10
C ASP A 660 35.10 71.61 29.56
N VAL A 661 34.91 70.39 30.07
CA VAL A 661 35.65 69.21 29.60
C VAL A 661 34.69 68.36 28.76
N GLU A 662 35.12 68.03 27.54
CA GLU A 662 34.44 67.11 26.63
C GLU A 662 35.21 65.79 26.57
N GLN A 663 34.55 64.68 26.90
CA GLN A 663 35.09 63.34 26.69
C GLN A 663 34.32 62.64 25.57
N HIS A 664 35.06 62.07 24.62
CA HIS A 664 34.52 61.35 23.47
C HIS A 664 34.75 59.85 23.64
N PHE A 665 33.67 59.06 23.56
CA PHE A 665 33.72 57.60 23.61
C PHE A 665 33.11 57.02 22.35
N VAL A 666 33.82 56.08 21.71
CA VAL A 666 33.33 55.34 20.55
C VAL A 666 33.31 53.84 20.86
N PHE A 667 32.14 53.23 20.69
CA PHE A 667 31.94 51.78 20.85
C PHE A 667 31.48 51.18 19.53
N SER A 668 32.06 50.03 19.15
CA SER A 668 31.57 49.26 18.01
C SER A 668 31.53 47.77 18.32
N ALA A 669 30.42 47.11 18.01
CA ALA A 669 30.24 45.67 18.20
C ALA A 669 29.56 45.04 16.97
N THR A 670 29.98 43.81 16.63
CA THR A 670 29.31 42.95 15.64
C THR A 670 28.72 41.76 16.40
N ILE A 671 27.40 41.62 16.36
CA ILE A 671 26.68 40.60 17.12
C ILE A 671 26.11 39.57 16.13
N PRO A 672 26.64 38.34 16.11
CA PRO A 672 26.01 37.26 15.36
C PRO A 672 24.74 36.80 16.08
N PHE A 673 23.65 36.57 15.35
CA PHE A 673 22.47 35.92 15.91
C PHE A 673 22.30 34.51 15.35
N ASN A 674 21.98 33.56 16.23
CA ASN A 674 22.03 32.13 15.90
C ASN A 674 20.71 31.66 15.30
N LYS A 675 20.79 30.73 14.34
CA LYS A 675 19.63 30.28 13.55
C LYS A 675 18.73 29.26 14.29
N SER A 676 19.17 28.76 15.45
CA SER A 676 18.74 27.48 16.00
C SER A 676 18.24 27.57 17.44
N TYR A 677 17.03 28.08 17.65
CA TYR A 677 16.13 27.69 18.75
C TYR A 677 14.73 28.20 18.41
N ILE A 678 13.93 27.35 17.75
CA ILE A 678 12.48 27.52 17.61
C ILE A 678 11.89 26.17 17.99
N ASP A 679 11.50 26.03 19.26
CA ASP A 679 10.57 24.99 19.69
C ASP A 679 9.22 25.66 19.96
N ASP A 680 8.19 25.03 19.38
CA ASP A 680 6.75 25.10 19.60
C ASP A 680 6.06 26.42 19.99
N PHE A 681 5.17 26.84 19.09
CA PHE A 681 3.92 27.60 19.32
C PHE A 681 3.73 28.21 20.73
N TYR A 682 4.22 29.44 20.94
CA TYR A 682 3.52 30.61 21.51
C TYR A 682 4.53 31.79 21.56
N GLU A 683 4.06 32.98 21.16
CA GLU A 683 4.61 34.35 21.34
C GLU A 683 6.15 34.58 21.48
N ASP A 684 6.70 35.41 20.58
CA ASP A 684 7.99 36.12 20.69
C ASP A 684 9.20 35.27 21.16
N SER A 685 9.86 34.56 20.23
CA SER A 685 11.20 34.05 20.50
C SER A 685 12.18 35.23 20.57
N THR A 686 12.62 35.57 21.78
CA THR A 686 13.62 36.61 22.03
C THR A 686 14.99 35.99 22.24
N ASP A 687 15.91 36.24 21.32
CA ASP A 687 17.34 36.00 21.57
C ASP A 687 17.88 37.17 22.41
N GLU A 688 18.34 36.87 23.63
CA GLU A 688 19.02 37.82 24.50
C GLU A 688 20.54 37.61 24.44
N TYR A 689 21.26 38.62 23.99
CA TYR A 689 22.73 38.61 24.01
C TYR A 689 23.24 39.45 25.18
N TYR A 690 24.11 38.85 25.99
CA TYR A 690 24.84 39.52 27.07
C TYR A 690 26.28 39.75 26.62
N ILE A 691 26.65 41.02 26.44
CA ILE A 691 28.05 41.41 26.23
C ILE A 691 28.60 41.84 27.59
N SER A 692 29.46 41.01 28.20
CA SER A 692 30.18 41.31 29.44
C SER A 692 31.70 41.17 29.24
N GLY A 693 32.50 42.17 29.67
CA GLY A 693 33.97 42.10 29.62
C GLY A 693 34.52 41.03 30.58
N GLU A 694 35.48 40.17 30.21
CA GLU A 694 36.87 40.48 29.80
C GLU A 694 37.19 40.37 28.30
N ASN A 695 36.34 39.76 27.47
CA ASN A 695 36.64 39.53 26.04
C ASN A 695 36.38 40.74 25.12
N ALA A 696 35.89 41.86 25.66
CA ALA A 696 35.65 43.10 24.90
C ALA A 696 36.91 43.97 24.72
N CYS A 697 38.01 43.67 25.42
CA CYS A 697 39.21 44.51 25.46
C CYS A 697 40.01 44.56 24.14
N GLY A 698 39.69 43.71 23.15
CA GLY A 698 40.32 43.73 21.82
C GLY A 698 39.68 44.71 20.83
N LEU A 699 38.55 45.34 21.15
CA LEU A 699 37.71 46.10 20.20
C LEU A 699 37.33 47.52 20.67
N VAL A 700 37.91 48.00 21.77
CA VAL A 700 37.63 49.34 22.31
C VAL A 700 38.88 50.19 22.23
N SER A 701 38.89 51.18 21.34
CA SER A 701 39.92 52.22 21.26
C SER A 701 39.44 53.48 21.99
N PHE A 702 40.12 53.86 23.07
CA PHE A 702 39.88 55.13 23.76
C PHE A 702 40.69 56.23 23.08
N ARG A 703 40.06 57.37 22.80
CA ARG A 703 40.74 58.59 22.35
C ARG A 703 40.30 59.73 23.24
N GLU A 704 41.23 60.28 24.02
CA GLU A 704 41.01 61.49 24.81
C GLU A 704 41.64 62.66 24.05
N ASP A 705 40.82 63.51 23.43
CA ASP A 705 41.27 64.74 22.79
C ASP A 705 41.12 65.88 23.81
N ASN A 706 42.24 66.30 24.42
CA ASN A 706 42.31 67.54 25.19
C ASN A 706 42.99 68.62 24.35
N ASP A 707 42.67 69.90 24.59
CA ASP A 707 43.18 71.10 23.87
C ASP A 707 44.72 71.29 23.88
N LEU A 708 45.50 70.33 24.39
CA LEU A 708 46.96 70.38 24.49
C LEU A 708 47.72 69.22 23.80
N GLY A 709 47.05 68.36 23.03
CA GLY A 709 47.69 67.34 22.18
C GLY A 709 47.33 65.89 22.53
N SER A 710 47.25 65.03 21.51
CA SER A 710 46.79 63.64 21.59
C SER A 710 47.91 62.67 22.02
N GLU A 711 47.73 61.97 23.15
CA GLU A 711 48.54 60.80 23.53
C GLU A 711 47.70 59.51 23.52
N TRP A 712 48.26 58.42 22.97
CA TRP A 712 47.69 57.09 23.08
C TRP A 712 48.09 56.48 24.43
N ILE A 713 47.16 56.37 25.37
CA ILE A 713 47.44 55.71 26.66
C ILE A 713 47.33 54.19 26.46
N GLY A 714 48.49 53.54 26.36
CA GLY A 714 48.62 52.09 26.36
C GLY A 714 48.65 51.53 27.79
N GLY A 715 47.66 50.70 28.11
CA GLY A 715 47.71 49.78 29.24
C GLY A 715 47.13 50.30 30.56
N THR A 716 45.85 50.03 30.78
CA THR A 716 45.27 50.03 32.13
C THR A 716 44.23 48.91 32.19
N GLN A 717 44.36 47.99 33.16
CA GLN A 717 43.39 46.92 33.40
C GLN A 717 42.06 47.55 33.80
N CYS A 718 41.06 47.45 32.92
CA CYS A 718 39.69 47.88 33.17
C CYS A 718 38.93 46.73 33.85
N GLY A 719 38.84 46.76 35.17
CA GLY A 719 37.88 45.95 35.92
C GLY A 719 36.56 46.71 36.01
N GLY A 720 35.63 46.44 35.08
CA GLY A 720 34.29 47.04 35.10
C GLY A 720 33.56 46.86 33.77
N GLY A 721 32.55 45.99 33.76
CA GLY A 721 31.75 45.71 32.56
C GLY A 721 30.65 46.74 32.36
N ALA A 722 30.60 47.35 31.18
CA ALA A 722 29.35 47.88 30.64
C ALA A 722 28.61 46.72 29.96
N TYR A 723 27.32 46.58 30.21
CA TYR A 723 26.50 45.55 29.58
C TYR A 723 25.57 46.22 28.58
N ILE A 724 25.61 45.76 27.33
CA ILE A 724 24.62 46.12 26.32
C ILE A 724 23.67 44.93 26.21
N LYS A 725 22.42 45.12 26.65
CA LYS A 725 21.36 44.16 26.35
C LYS A 725 20.79 44.48 24.98
N VAL A 726 20.91 43.53 24.06
CA VAL A 726 20.28 43.58 22.72
C VAL A 726 19.19 42.53 22.70
N LYS A 727 17.93 42.95 22.63
CA LYS A 727 16.80 42.05 22.48
C LYS A 727 16.35 42.05 21.03
N VAL A 728 16.40 40.90 20.37
CA VAL A 728 15.93 40.75 18.99
C VAL A 728 14.57 40.06 18.99
N HIS A 729 13.52 40.76 18.56
CA HIS A 729 12.22 40.14 18.30
C HIS A 729 12.12 39.71 16.83
N ARG A 730 11.77 38.45 16.59
CA ARG A 730 11.35 37.95 15.26
C ARG A 730 9.82 37.99 15.18
N ARG A 731 9.29 38.70 14.19
CA ARG A 731 7.87 38.62 13.79
C ARG A 731 7.70 38.12 12.36
#